data_AF-A0A353C801-F1
#
_entry.id   AF-A0A353C801-F1
#
_cell.length_a   1.000
_cell.length_b   1.000
_cell.length_c   1.000
_cell.angle_alpha   90.00
_cell.angle_beta   90.00
_cell.angle_gamma   90.00
#
_symmetry.space_group_name_H-M   'P 1'
#
loop_
_entity.id
_entity.type
_entity.pdbx_description
1 polymer ?
#
loop_
_entity_poly.entity_id
_entity_poly.type
_entity_poly.pdbx_seq_one_letter_code
_entity_poly.pdbx_strand_id
1 'polypeptide(L)'
;ADQNRNVFGADLALTKELQTEVAENSLVPDPDMHRWVISQNGVRIGVRKEGFYRVTRAELQSGGFNVNADPALWQLYDHGVEQSIIVGPNGDYIEFFGRGVDTPDSDTRAYFLINAATPGKRIGTRVVRPGTSNVVAQSYPQTFKLRERTNFTNNIRNGHAENFWGRIVTSSGSTVNFTLTGVDFSRPESTIKVAFQGFSQGVHSMAMTLNGEVLTPAASAGQAPYSTTLTVPTSYLREGANSLLLRSAGPTGDSSFFDSLEISFNRRHETEQNKIYFFTQNNRSAKVSGFASSDIRILDIGAESTPTELINLPIEVDGGTFFVNLPAARGRVLHATTTSSMLSPVSIVPFDPVLIGVPNEAASLVIISYKNWMAEAEAWANYRRGQGITVKTVNVDEIYDEFNYGVLSSDAVKLFLQYAYTSWQVQPQYALIVGDAFFDPRNYRGFGYHNYIPTRSVNTIFTETPSDEYLADFNSDGLAEIAVGRIPVRSGQTVTSTLAKVTNWEAALVNPLDRGTLFAYDLPDGYDFEGMSNRIRNQLPAGAPATMVGRGQQNSQATLVSAINSGKFFVNYAGHGTTGGWAALSFFSIFNVTCTNGQTQCVNNPGNEAVYTMLTCLNGFFISIDNDSLAETLLFSNNGGGVAAWASTGLTTPDVQEVMAQRFYNQLGAGNIPRMGDLIRDAKSTIPGGIDVRLSWTLIGDPMLKVR
;
A
#
# COMPACT_ATOMS: atom_id res chain seq x y z
N ALA A 1 1.56 -1.33 18.03
CA ALA A 1 2.07 -2.41 17.17
C ALA A 1 1.07 -3.57 17.07
N ASP A 2 0.56 -4.13 18.17
CA ASP A 2 -0.34 -5.30 18.11
C ASP A 2 -1.72 -5.07 17.47
N GLN A 3 -2.28 -3.85 17.50
CA GLN A 3 -3.60 -3.58 16.92
C GLN A 3 -3.66 -3.58 15.38
N ASN A 4 -2.53 -3.40 14.69
CA ASN A 4 -2.50 -3.47 13.22
C ASN A 4 -2.19 -4.88 12.70
N ARG A 5 -1.58 -5.73 13.53
CA ARG A 5 -1.11 -7.07 13.16
C ARG A 5 -2.22 -8.10 13.17
N ASN A 6 -3.21 -7.92 14.03
CA ASN A 6 -4.36 -8.81 14.13
C ASN A 6 -5.60 -8.03 13.69
N VAL A 7 -6.12 -8.35 12.51
CA VAL A 7 -7.34 -7.76 12.01
C VAL A 7 -8.50 -8.63 12.47
N PHE A 8 -9.28 -8.06 13.38
CA PHE A 8 -10.50 -8.65 13.89
C PHE A 8 -11.69 -8.09 13.12
N GLY A 9 -12.60 -8.97 12.72
CA GLY A 9 -13.84 -8.62 12.08
C GLY A 9 -14.99 -9.46 12.63
N ALA A 10 -16.20 -9.01 12.42
CA ALA A 10 -17.39 -9.78 12.71
C ALA A 10 -18.43 -9.51 11.63
N ASP A 11 -18.78 -10.54 10.86
CA ASP A 11 -19.76 -10.43 9.80
C ASP A 11 -21.09 -11.01 10.25
N LEU A 12 -22.18 -10.31 9.94
CA LEU A 12 -23.53 -10.79 10.20
C LEU A 12 -23.93 -11.78 9.11
N ALA A 13 -24.37 -12.98 9.52
CA ALA A 13 -25.00 -13.93 8.60
C ALA A 13 -26.46 -13.53 8.41
N LEU A 14 -26.68 -12.47 7.64
CA LEU A 14 -28.00 -11.89 7.37
C LEU A 14 -28.95 -12.90 6.72
N THR A 15 -30.25 -12.78 6.99
CA THR A 15 -31.27 -13.52 6.24
C THR A 15 -31.29 -13.05 4.78
N LYS A 16 -31.81 -13.87 3.86
CA LYS A 16 -31.87 -13.53 2.44
C LYS A 16 -32.54 -12.17 2.19
N GLU A 17 -33.62 -11.88 2.91
CA GLU A 17 -34.34 -10.60 2.79
C GLU A 17 -33.48 -9.41 3.23
N LEU A 18 -32.73 -9.55 4.33
CA LEU A 18 -31.81 -8.51 4.81
C LEU A 18 -30.60 -8.34 3.89
N GLN A 19 -30.09 -9.43 3.31
CA GLN A 19 -29.03 -9.37 2.30
C GLN A 19 -29.51 -8.57 1.09
N THR A 20 -30.72 -8.84 0.59
CA THR A 20 -31.31 -8.07 -0.51
C THR A 20 -31.51 -6.60 -0.14
N GLU A 21 -32.08 -6.31 1.03
CA GLU A 21 -32.28 -4.93 1.51
C GLU A 21 -30.96 -4.16 1.63
N VAL A 22 -29.91 -4.77 2.18
CA VAL A 22 -28.57 -4.15 2.29
C VAL A 22 -27.94 -3.96 0.91
N ALA A 23 -28.03 -4.95 0.02
CA ALA A 23 -27.47 -4.86 -1.32
C ALA A 23 -28.14 -3.75 -2.15
N GLU A 24 -29.46 -3.60 -2.08
CA GLU A 24 -30.22 -2.55 -2.76
C GLU A 24 -29.91 -1.15 -2.24
N ASN A 25 -29.43 -1.03 -0.99
CA ASN A 25 -29.08 0.25 -0.35
C ASN A 25 -27.57 0.40 -0.10
N SER A 26 -26.76 -0.40 -0.79
CA SER A 26 -25.30 -0.27 -0.77
C SER A 26 -24.88 0.97 -1.55
N LEU A 27 -23.75 1.56 -1.16
CA LEU A 27 -23.27 2.77 -1.81
C LEU A 27 -22.82 2.48 -3.26
N VAL A 28 -23.43 3.18 -4.23
CA VAL A 28 -23.00 3.18 -5.62
C VAL A 28 -22.21 4.47 -5.86
N PRO A 29 -20.90 4.41 -6.19
CA PRO A 29 -20.09 5.60 -6.41
C PRO A 29 -20.68 6.52 -7.49
N ASP A 30 -20.59 7.83 -7.27
CA ASP A 30 -20.91 8.88 -8.22
C ASP A 30 -19.63 9.68 -8.53
N PRO A 31 -18.86 9.29 -9.56
CA PRO A 31 -17.59 9.94 -9.88
C PRO A 31 -17.74 11.43 -10.22
N ASP A 32 -18.82 11.81 -10.93
CA ASP A 32 -19.02 13.20 -11.35
C ASP A 32 -19.35 14.09 -10.15
N MET A 33 -20.23 13.63 -9.26
CA MET A 33 -20.49 14.32 -7.99
C MET A 33 -19.24 14.36 -7.12
N HIS A 34 -18.47 13.28 -7.05
CA HIS A 34 -17.22 13.25 -6.28
C HIS A 34 -16.24 14.31 -6.76
N ARG A 35 -16.05 14.44 -8.07
CA ARG A 35 -15.21 15.49 -8.67
C ARG A 35 -15.72 16.89 -8.36
N TRP A 36 -17.04 17.09 -8.38
CA TRP A 36 -17.62 18.36 -7.93
C TRP A 36 -17.32 18.64 -6.44
N VAL A 37 -17.46 17.65 -5.56
CA VAL A 37 -17.17 17.77 -4.12
C VAL A 37 -15.73 18.16 -3.87
N ILE A 38 -14.77 17.45 -4.48
CA ILE A 38 -13.35 17.72 -4.27
C ILE A 38 -12.88 19.01 -4.95
N SER A 39 -13.68 19.63 -5.83
CA SER A 39 -13.43 20.97 -6.37
C SER A 39 -13.91 22.11 -5.44
N GLN A 40 -14.56 21.78 -4.32
CA GLN A 40 -14.98 22.76 -3.31
C GLN A 40 -13.92 22.93 -2.23
N ASN A 41 -14.01 24.00 -1.43
CA ASN A 41 -13.22 24.08 -0.21
C ASN A 41 -13.82 23.18 0.88
N GLY A 42 -13.02 22.29 1.45
CA GLY A 42 -13.47 21.36 2.47
C GLY A 42 -12.34 20.64 3.19
N VAL A 43 -12.72 19.62 3.95
CA VAL A 43 -11.78 18.72 4.62
C VAL A 43 -12.09 17.25 4.33
N ARG A 44 -11.04 16.45 4.29
CA ARG A 44 -11.07 14.99 4.21
C ARG A 44 -10.93 14.42 5.62
N ILE A 45 -11.93 13.66 6.04
CA ILE A 45 -12.02 12.97 7.33
C ILE A 45 -11.66 11.49 7.12
N GLY A 46 -10.59 11.03 7.76
CA GLY A 46 -10.10 9.66 7.66
C GLY A 46 -10.74 8.75 8.72
N VAL A 47 -11.30 7.63 8.28
CA VAL A 47 -12.00 6.63 9.11
C VAL A 47 -11.40 5.25 8.90
N ARG A 48 -11.11 4.51 9.99
CA ARG A 48 -10.47 3.18 9.94
C ARG A 48 -11.34 2.01 10.37
N LYS A 49 -12.40 2.27 11.13
CA LYS A 49 -13.25 1.22 11.70
C LYS A 49 -14.68 1.51 11.36
N GLU A 50 -15.47 0.46 11.20
CA GLU A 50 -16.90 0.63 11.17
C GLU A 50 -17.40 1.11 12.54
N GLY A 51 -18.33 2.07 12.58
CA GLY A 51 -18.96 2.54 13.81
C GLY A 51 -19.50 3.96 13.73
N PHE A 52 -20.06 4.42 14.85
CA PHE A 52 -20.60 5.77 14.95
C PHE A 52 -19.54 6.76 15.43
N TYR A 53 -19.25 7.75 14.59
CA TYR A 53 -18.20 8.74 14.80
C TYR A 53 -18.78 10.06 15.32
N ARG A 54 -18.03 10.73 16.20
CA ARG A 54 -18.27 12.13 16.56
C ARG A 54 -17.02 12.94 16.23
N VAL A 55 -17.19 14.04 15.51
CA VAL A 55 -16.15 15.01 15.19
C VAL A 55 -16.54 16.36 15.74
N THR A 56 -15.79 16.86 16.71
CA THR A 56 -16.07 18.12 17.37
C THR A 56 -15.78 19.31 16.46
N ARG A 57 -16.43 20.44 16.75
CA ARG A 57 -16.15 21.73 16.09
C ARG A 57 -14.68 22.11 16.19
N ALA A 58 -14.05 21.87 17.34
CA ALA A 58 -12.63 22.16 17.55
C ALA A 58 -11.73 21.30 16.65
N GLU A 59 -12.04 20.00 16.52
CA GLU A 59 -11.32 19.10 15.60
C GLU A 59 -11.49 19.55 14.14
N LEU A 60 -12.72 19.86 13.70
CA LEU A 60 -13.00 20.39 12.36
C LEU A 60 -12.23 21.68 12.08
N GLN A 61 -12.25 22.63 13.02
CA GLN A 61 -11.55 23.90 12.89
C GLN A 61 -10.03 23.68 12.84
N SER A 62 -9.48 22.79 13.67
CA SER A 62 -8.06 22.45 13.68
C SER A 62 -7.61 21.75 12.39
N GLY A 63 -8.52 20.98 11.77
CA GLY A 63 -8.32 20.34 10.47
C GLY A 63 -8.52 21.27 9.27
N GLY A 64 -8.80 22.56 9.49
CA GLY A 64 -8.93 23.57 8.44
C GLY A 64 -10.34 23.75 7.87
N PHE A 65 -11.36 23.10 8.43
CA PHE A 65 -12.73 23.29 7.99
C PHE A 65 -13.30 24.64 8.46
N ASN A 66 -13.98 25.37 7.58
CA ASN A 66 -14.66 26.60 7.94
C ASN A 66 -15.95 26.32 8.75
N VAL A 67 -15.79 26.21 10.06
CA VAL A 67 -16.90 25.98 11.01
C VAL A 67 -17.82 27.19 11.19
N ASN A 68 -17.46 28.38 10.69
CA ASN A 68 -18.26 29.59 10.84
C ASN A 68 -19.36 29.74 9.78
N ALA A 69 -19.37 28.87 8.76
CA ALA A 69 -20.50 28.73 7.86
C ALA A 69 -21.73 28.15 8.59
N ASP A 70 -22.91 28.38 8.05
CA ASP A 70 -24.17 27.85 8.59
C ASP A 70 -24.09 26.31 8.70
N PRO A 71 -24.21 25.72 9.91
CA PRO A 71 -24.18 24.28 10.10
C PRO A 71 -25.28 23.51 9.36
N ALA A 72 -26.34 24.18 8.90
CA ALA A 72 -27.34 23.58 8.01
C ALA A 72 -26.76 23.22 6.63
N LEU A 73 -25.70 23.91 6.18
CA LEU A 73 -25.06 23.73 4.88
C LEU A 73 -23.90 22.73 4.88
N TRP A 74 -23.58 22.14 6.03
CA TRP A 74 -22.55 21.11 6.13
C TRP A 74 -23.04 19.82 5.49
N GLN A 75 -22.27 19.33 4.52
CA GLN A 75 -22.54 18.11 3.75
C GLN A 75 -21.32 17.19 3.79
N LEU A 76 -21.55 15.92 4.10
CA LEU A 76 -20.52 14.88 4.16
C LEU A 76 -20.71 13.93 2.98
N TYR A 77 -19.65 13.58 2.28
CA TYR A 77 -19.68 12.72 1.10
C TYR A 77 -18.73 11.54 1.23
N ASP A 78 -19.11 10.44 0.59
CA ASP A 78 -18.33 9.21 0.47
C ASP A 78 -18.51 8.68 -0.96
N HIS A 79 -17.43 8.62 -1.73
CA HIS A 79 -17.45 8.30 -3.18
C HIS A 79 -18.49 9.11 -3.98
N GLY A 80 -18.61 10.40 -3.72
CA GLY A 80 -19.60 11.28 -4.36
C GLY A 80 -21.04 11.10 -3.88
N VAL A 81 -21.32 10.17 -2.97
CA VAL A 81 -22.66 9.99 -2.39
C VAL A 81 -22.75 10.73 -1.06
N GLU A 82 -23.70 11.66 -0.97
CA GLU A 82 -23.94 12.40 0.27
C GLU A 82 -24.46 11.49 1.38
N GLN A 83 -23.77 11.53 2.51
CA GLN A 83 -24.04 10.79 3.75
C GLN A 83 -24.88 11.64 4.71
N SER A 84 -25.90 11.02 5.31
CA SER A 84 -26.66 11.66 6.40
C SER A 84 -25.81 11.84 7.65
N ILE A 85 -25.77 13.06 8.18
CA ILE A 85 -25.06 13.39 9.43
C ILE A 85 -26.00 13.95 10.50
N ILE A 86 -25.61 13.85 11.76
CA ILE A 86 -26.17 14.69 12.83
C ILE A 86 -25.27 15.90 12.97
N VAL A 87 -25.88 17.06 13.11
CA VAL A 87 -25.18 18.29 13.48
C VAL A 87 -25.64 18.66 14.88
N GLY A 88 -24.69 18.72 15.81
CA GLY A 88 -24.96 19.11 17.18
C GLY A 88 -25.52 20.54 17.28
N PRO A 89 -26.10 20.92 18.43
CA PRO A 89 -26.56 22.28 18.68
C PRO A 89 -25.48 23.31 18.27
N ASN A 90 -25.87 24.38 17.57
CA ASN A 90 -24.97 25.43 17.07
C ASN A 90 -23.78 24.95 16.21
N GLY A 91 -23.80 23.71 15.71
CA GLY A 91 -22.66 23.12 15.01
C GLY A 91 -21.47 22.82 15.93
N ASP A 92 -21.73 22.41 17.18
CA ASP A 92 -20.68 22.03 18.14
C ASP A 92 -19.96 20.72 17.80
N TYR A 93 -20.60 19.86 16.99
CA TYR A 93 -20.02 18.63 16.45
C TYR A 93 -20.83 18.13 15.24
N ILE A 94 -20.25 17.22 14.48
CA ILE A 94 -21.00 16.33 13.59
C ILE A 94 -20.89 14.88 14.07
N GLU A 95 -21.91 14.08 13.77
CA GLU A 95 -21.84 12.63 13.94
C GLU A 95 -22.31 11.92 12.68
N PHE A 96 -21.71 10.78 12.38
CA PHE A 96 -22.05 9.98 11.22
C PHE A 96 -21.64 8.52 11.44
N PHE A 97 -22.25 7.62 10.69
CA PHE A 97 -21.82 6.23 10.68
C PHE A 97 -20.71 6.06 9.63
N GLY A 98 -19.49 5.77 10.08
CA GLY A 98 -18.32 5.64 9.21
C GLY A 98 -17.90 4.19 9.06
N ARG A 99 -17.29 3.84 7.92
CA ARG A 99 -16.70 2.53 7.62
C ARG A 99 -15.24 2.70 7.19
N GLY A 100 -14.36 1.85 7.71
CA GLY A 100 -12.98 1.75 7.22
C GLY A 100 -12.90 0.97 5.89
N VAL A 101 -11.70 0.85 5.35
CA VAL A 101 -11.37 -0.10 4.28
C VAL A 101 -10.31 -1.08 4.79
N ASP A 102 -10.02 -2.14 4.04
CA ASP A 102 -8.90 -3.04 4.32
C ASP A 102 -8.25 -3.45 2.99
N THR A 103 -7.42 -2.57 2.46
CA THR A 103 -6.66 -2.79 1.22
C THR A 103 -5.19 -3.03 1.55
N PRO A 104 -4.38 -3.59 0.61
CA PRO A 104 -2.95 -3.71 0.80
C PRO A 104 -2.26 -2.38 1.16
N ASP A 105 -2.74 -1.27 0.61
CA ASP A 105 -2.11 0.06 0.73
C ASP A 105 -2.68 0.89 1.89
N SER A 106 -3.97 0.73 2.25
CA SER A 106 -4.66 1.55 3.26
C SER A 106 -5.81 0.83 4.00
N ASP A 107 -6.06 1.22 5.25
CA ASP A 107 -7.30 0.94 6.03
C ASP A 107 -8.18 2.16 6.21
N THR A 108 -7.71 3.31 5.72
CA THR A 108 -8.34 4.59 5.99
C THR A 108 -9.20 4.92 4.79
N ARG A 109 -10.52 4.90 5.00
CA ARG A 109 -11.52 5.45 4.07
C ARG A 109 -11.59 6.95 4.27
N ALA A 110 -11.79 7.69 3.20
CA ALA A 110 -11.93 9.13 3.22
C ALA A 110 -13.41 9.54 3.09
N TYR A 111 -13.84 10.45 3.95
CA TYR A 111 -15.12 11.15 3.87
C TYR A 111 -14.86 12.65 3.65
N PHE A 112 -15.58 13.29 2.74
CA PHE A 112 -15.33 14.68 2.35
C PHE A 112 -16.41 15.60 2.93
N LEU A 113 -16.02 16.52 3.80
CA LEU A 113 -16.92 17.49 4.42
C LEU A 113 -16.75 18.86 3.75
N ILE A 114 -17.85 19.39 3.21
CA ILE A 114 -17.88 20.69 2.51
C ILE A 114 -18.98 21.59 3.08
N ASN A 115 -18.84 22.90 2.80
CA ASN A 115 -19.92 23.87 2.95
C ASN A 115 -20.59 24.07 1.59
N ALA A 116 -21.79 23.53 1.41
CA ALA A 116 -22.51 23.58 0.14
C ALA A 116 -23.51 24.76 0.06
N ALA A 117 -24.15 24.91 -1.09
CA ALA A 117 -25.19 25.93 -1.29
C ALA A 117 -26.59 25.51 -0.79
N THR A 118 -26.76 24.22 -0.48
CA THR A 118 -28.04 23.62 -0.07
C THR A 118 -27.93 22.95 1.29
N PRO A 119 -29.04 22.84 2.05
CA PRO A 119 -29.01 22.11 3.31
C PRO A 119 -28.58 20.66 3.10
N GLY A 120 -27.70 20.16 3.96
CA GLY A 120 -27.22 18.79 3.87
C GLY A 120 -28.18 17.75 4.42
N LYS A 121 -28.01 16.50 4.01
CA LYS A 121 -28.74 15.34 4.55
C LYS A 121 -28.50 15.21 6.05
N ARG A 122 -29.58 14.89 6.77
CA ARG A 122 -29.55 14.64 8.21
C ARG A 122 -29.97 13.21 8.51
N ILE A 123 -29.44 12.63 9.59
CA ILE A 123 -29.90 11.33 10.07
C ILE A 123 -31.35 11.48 10.51
N GLY A 124 -32.23 10.71 9.86
CA GLY A 124 -33.65 10.68 10.20
C GLY A 124 -33.90 9.94 11.52
N THR A 125 -35.09 10.10 12.10
CA THR A 125 -35.48 9.35 13.30
C THR A 125 -36.66 8.43 13.04
N ARG A 126 -36.70 7.29 13.72
CA ARG A 126 -37.82 6.34 13.73
C ARG A 126 -38.22 6.02 15.16
N VAL A 127 -39.48 6.29 15.49
CA VAL A 127 -40.06 5.97 16.80
C VAL A 127 -40.22 4.46 16.94
N VAL A 128 -39.64 3.89 17.99
CA VAL A 128 -39.89 2.51 18.40
C VAL A 128 -41.27 2.45 19.07
N ARG A 129 -42.14 1.59 18.54
CA ARG A 129 -43.52 1.39 19.04
C ARG A 129 -43.63 0.06 19.78
N PRO A 130 -44.42 -0.03 20.86
CA PRO A 130 -44.65 -1.30 21.55
C PRO A 130 -45.10 -2.41 20.59
N GLY A 131 -44.45 -3.58 20.68
CA GLY A 131 -44.81 -4.76 19.89
C GLY A 131 -45.86 -5.59 20.61
N THR A 132 -46.68 -6.32 19.85
CA THR A 132 -47.71 -7.24 20.38
C THR A 132 -47.28 -8.71 20.37
N SER A 133 -46.13 -9.04 19.76
CA SER A 133 -45.60 -10.40 19.70
C SER A 133 -44.74 -10.72 20.91
N ASN A 134 -44.93 -11.93 21.44
CA ASN A 134 -44.15 -12.47 22.56
C ASN A 134 -43.00 -13.39 22.10
N VAL A 135 -42.78 -13.51 20.79
CA VAL A 135 -41.71 -14.37 20.25
C VAL A 135 -40.39 -13.60 20.26
N VAL A 136 -39.44 -14.08 21.05
CA VAL A 136 -38.11 -13.47 21.22
C VAL A 136 -37.08 -14.19 20.34
N ALA A 137 -36.22 -13.42 19.67
CA ALA A 137 -34.97 -13.91 19.11
C ALA A 137 -33.90 -13.85 20.22
N GLN A 138 -33.46 -15.02 20.71
CA GLN A 138 -32.44 -15.11 21.76
C GLN A 138 -31.02 -14.83 21.24
N SER A 139 -30.79 -15.08 19.95
CA SER A 139 -29.50 -14.98 19.30
C SER A 139 -29.66 -14.78 17.79
N TYR A 140 -28.55 -14.45 17.13
CA TYR A 140 -28.43 -14.31 15.69
C TYR A 140 -27.11 -14.93 15.21
N PRO A 141 -27.06 -15.50 14.00
CA PRO A 141 -25.82 -16.05 13.46
C PRO A 141 -24.83 -14.92 13.10
N GLN A 142 -23.59 -15.08 13.51
CA GLN A 142 -22.47 -14.18 13.24
C GLN A 142 -21.23 -15.01 12.91
N THR A 143 -20.32 -14.44 12.13
CA THR A 143 -18.98 -15.00 11.89
C THR A 143 -17.92 -14.08 12.48
N PHE A 144 -17.23 -14.54 13.52
CA PHE A 144 -15.98 -13.93 13.99
C PHE A 144 -14.88 -14.19 12.96
N LYS A 145 -14.04 -13.18 12.70
CA LYS A 145 -12.89 -13.27 11.80
C LYS A 145 -11.63 -12.77 12.50
N LEU A 146 -10.55 -13.52 12.35
CA LEU A 146 -9.20 -13.14 12.73
C LEU A 146 -8.27 -13.40 11.55
N ARG A 147 -7.54 -12.36 11.13
CA ARG A 147 -6.43 -12.46 10.18
C ARG A 147 -5.17 -11.87 10.80
N GLU A 148 -4.03 -12.50 10.56
CA GLU A 148 -2.74 -12.01 11.06
C GLU A 148 -1.86 -11.48 9.92
N ARG A 149 -1.18 -10.36 10.17
CA ARG A 149 -0.26 -9.69 9.25
C ARG A 149 1.04 -9.38 9.98
N THR A 150 1.85 -10.42 10.18
CA THR A 150 3.06 -10.37 11.04
C THR A 150 4.34 -10.71 10.29
N ASN A 151 4.23 -11.56 9.25
CA ASN A 151 5.35 -12.00 8.43
C ASN A 151 5.11 -11.59 6.98
N PHE A 152 6.07 -10.86 6.42
CA PHE A 152 6.11 -10.55 5.01
C PHE A 152 7.03 -11.55 4.29
N THR A 153 6.64 -12.00 3.09
CA THR A 153 7.55 -12.67 2.17
C THR A 153 7.18 -12.35 0.74
N ASN A 154 8.16 -12.02 -0.10
CA ASN A 154 7.97 -11.86 -1.54
C ASN A 154 8.23 -13.15 -2.34
N ASN A 155 8.50 -14.28 -1.66
CA ASN A 155 8.71 -15.58 -2.32
C ASN A 155 7.40 -16.25 -2.75
N ILE A 156 6.25 -15.74 -2.30
CA ILE A 156 4.93 -16.19 -2.72
C ILE A 156 4.43 -15.20 -3.77
N ARG A 157 4.00 -15.71 -4.92
CA ARG A 157 3.45 -14.90 -6.01
C ARG A 157 1.94 -14.76 -5.81
N ASN A 158 1.55 -13.79 -4.99
CA ASN A 158 0.17 -13.51 -4.57
C ASN A 158 -0.52 -12.46 -5.45
N GLY A 159 0.17 -11.93 -6.47
CA GLY A 159 -0.43 -11.07 -7.49
C GLY A 159 -0.93 -9.77 -6.88
N HIS A 160 -2.23 -9.50 -7.00
CA HIS A 160 -2.76 -8.23 -6.50
C HIS A 160 -2.98 -8.17 -4.98
N ALA A 161 -2.99 -9.32 -4.31
CA ALA A 161 -3.15 -9.41 -2.87
C ALA A 161 -1.82 -9.14 -2.15
N GLU A 162 -1.91 -8.72 -0.89
CA GLU A 162 -0.71 -8.45 -0.09
C GLU A 162 0.05 -9.74 0.27
N ASN A 163 1.33 -9.59 0.57
CA ASN A 163 2.21 -10.70 0.94
C ASN A 163 2.54 -10.72 2.45
N PHE A 164 1.61 -10.20 3.25
CA PHE A 164 1.61 -10.31 4.69
C PHE A 164 0.74 -11.48 5.15
N TRP A 165 1.36 -12.36 5.91
CA TRP A 165 0.72 -13.52 6.51
C TRP A 165 0.92 -13.51 8.03
N GLY A 166 0.23 -14.43 8.69
CA GLY A 166 0.38 -14.66 10.11
C GLY A 166 1.68 -15.34 10.50
N ARG A 167 1.69 -15.85 11.71
CA ARG A 167 2.78 -16.69 12.24
C ARG A 167 3.10 -17.88 11.33
N ILE A 168 4.37 -18.29 11.31
CA ILE A 168 4.80 -19.56 10.71
C ILE A 168 4.41 -20.70 11.66
N VAL A 169 3.78 -21.73 11.13
CA VAL A 169 3.44 -22.98 11.81
C VAL A 169 4.41 -24.06 11.34
N THR A 170 5.12 -24.67 12.30
CA THR A 170 6.04 -25.79 12.09
C THR A 170 5.70 -26.94 13.05
N SER A 171 6.54 -27.97 13.12
CA SER A 171 6.34 -29.11 14.02
C SER A 171 6.47 -28.75 15.51
N SER A 172 7.06 -27.61 15.86
CA SER A 172 7.08 -27.09 17.24
C SER A 172 5.70 -26.66 17.73
N GLY A 173 4.78 -26.39 16.81
CA GLY A 173 3.44 -25.88 17.09
C GLY A 173 3.41 -24.38 17.40
N SER A 174 2.21 -23.81 17.31
CA SER A 174 1.91 -22.41 17.65
C SER A 174 0.45 -22.25 18.06
N THR A 175 0.15 -21.40 19.04
CA THR A 175 -1.20 -21.22 19.59
C THR A 175 -1.80 -19.88 19.22
N VAL A 176 -2.83 -19.87 18.38
CA VAL A 176 -3.63 -18.69 18.04
C VAL A 176 -4.64 -18.45 19.17
N ASN A 177 -4.59 -17.28 19.79
CA ASN A 177 -5.52 -16.89 20.86
C ASN A 177 -6.56 -15.91 20.31
N PHE A 178 -7.81 -16.08 20.71
CA PHE A 178 -8.91 -15.20 20.32
C PHE A 178 -9.98 -15.16 21.41
N THR A 179 -10.84 -14.15 21.37
CA THR A 179 -11.92 -13.97 22.33
C THR A 179 -13.25 -14.01 21.59
N LEU A 180 -14.20 -14.81 22.08
CA LEU A 180 -15.58 -14.81 21.60
C LEU A 180 -16.47 -14.25 22.71
N THR A 181 -17.43 -13.41 22.32
CA THR A 181 -18.41 -12.83 23.25
C THR A 181 -19.82 -13.21 22.84
N GLY A 182 -20.69 -13.45 23.83
CA GLY A 182 -22.10 -13.73 23.63
C GLY A 182 -22.39 -15.06 22.94
N VAL A 183 -21.61 -16.12 23.18
CA VAL A 183 -21.85 -17.43 22.53
C VAL A 183 -23.20 -18.00 23.02
N ASP A 184 -24.06 -18.43 22.09
CA ASP A 184 -25.32 -19.11 22.40
C ASP A 184 -25.13 -20.63 22.38
N PHE A 185 -24.81 -21.20 23.55
CA PHE A 185 -24.63 -22.64 23.74
C PHE A 185 -25.92 -23.46 23.60
N SER A 186 -27.10 -22.84 23.51
CA SER A 186 -28.34 -23.58 23.21
C SER A 186 -28.37 -24.10 21.77
N ARG A 187 -27.50 -23.56 20.90
CA ARG A 187 -27.32 -24.00 19.52
C ARG A 187 -26.21 -25.03 19.48
N PRO A 188 -26.49 -26.28 19.07
CA PRO A 188 -25.57 -27.40 19.29
C PRO A 188 -24.33 -27.34 18.38
N GLU A 189 -24.39 -26.63 17.25
CA GLU A 189 -23.34 -26.63 16.23
C GLU A 189 -22.87 -25.22 15.88
N SER A 190 -21.57 -25.14 15.59
CA SER A 190 -20.87 -23.97 15.06
C SER A 190 -19.98 -24.40 13.89
N THR A 191 -19.60 -23.46 13.02
CA THR A 191 -18.70 -23.75 11.90
C THR A 191 -17.38 -23.01 12.09
N ILE A 192 -16.26 -23.68 11.83
CA ILE A 192 -14.92 -23.11 11.91
C ILE A 192 -14.24 -23.28 10.57
N LYS A 193 -13.68 -22.20 10.04
CA LYS A 193 -12.78 -22.22 8.89
C LYS A 193 -11.39 -21.77 9.33
N VAL A 194 -10.38 -22.55 8.99
CA VAL A 194 -8.97 -22.20 9.23
C VAL A 194 -8.26 -22.22 7.89
N ALA A 195 -7.59 -21.12 7.55
CA ALA A 195 -6.84 -20.96 6.31
C ALA A 195 -5.35 -20.77 6.57
N PHE A 196 -4.57 -21.28 5.63
CA PHE A 196 -3.12 -21.30 5.66
C PHE A 196 -2.57 -20.98 4.27
N GLN A 197 -1.32 -20.54 4.25
CA GLN A 197 -0.53 -20.38 3.05
C GLN A 197 0.66 -21.34 3.12
N GLY A 198 0.72 -22.32 2.21
CA GLY A 198 1.86 -23.24 2.10
C GLY A 198 3.15 -22.47 1.84
N PHE A 199 4.25 -22.87 2.49
CA PHE A 199 5.53 -22.16 2.36
C PHE A 199 6.68 -23.06 1.90
N SER A 200 6.90 -24.21 2.56
CA SER A 200 7.83 -25.22 2.07
C SER A 200 7.31 -25.91 0.81
N GLN A 201 8.18 -26.40 -0.08
CA GLN A 201 7.76 -27.00 -1.36
C GLN A 201 7.09 -28.39 -1.24
N GLY A 202 7.17 -29.04 -0.08
CA GLY A 202 6.67 -30.40 0.14
C GLY A 202 5.16 -30.49 0.41
N VAL A 203 4.73 -31.68 0.87
CA VAL A 203 3.35 -31.90 1.35
C VAL A 203 3.17 -31.25 2.71
N HIS A 204 2.01 -30.63 2.92
CA HIS A 204 1.59 -29.99 4.15
C HIS A 204 0.53 -30.80 4.87
N SER A 205 0.65 -30.92 6.19
CA SER A 205 -0.40 -31.48 7.05
C SER A 205 -0.49 -30.71 8.36
N MET A 206 -1.53 -29.90 8.55
CA MET A 206 -1.74 -29.08 9.74
C MET A 206 -2.71 -29.74 10.70
N ALA A 207 -2.17 -30.27 11.80
CA ALA A 207 -2.95 -30.71 12.94
C ALA A 207 -3.46 -29.51 13.74
N MET A 208 -4.72 -29.57 14.18
CA MET A 208 -5.39 -28.46 14.87
C MET A 208 -6.09 -28.96 16.14
N THR A 209 -6.02 -28.17 17.20
CA THR A 209 -6.70 -28.46 18.46
C THR A 209 -7.34 -27.18 19.01
N LEU A 210 -8.66 -27.18 19.11
CA LEU A 210 -9.45 -26.05 19.62
C LEU A 210 -9.83 -26.28 21.07
N ASN A 211 -9.36 -25.45 21.99
CA ASN A 211 -9.69 -25.53 23.42
C ASN A 211 -9.46 -26.91 24.06
N GLY A 212 -8.57 -27.74 23.49
CA GLY A 212 -8.29 -29.12 23.90
C GLY A 212 -8.89 -30.20 22.99
N GLU A 213 -9.84 -29.83 22.12
CA GLU A 213 -10.55 -30.74 21.22
C GLU A 213 -9.82 -30.87 19.88
N VAL A 214 -9.52 -32.11 19.46
CA VAL A 214 -8.79 -32.37 18.21
C VAL A 214 -9.72 -32.20 17.02
N LEU A 215 -9.30 -31.37 16.06
CA LEU A 215 -10.03 -31.14 14.81
C LEU A 215 -9.44 -31.97 13.67
N THR A 216 -10.22 -32.12 12.60
CA THR A 216 -9.74 -32.76 11.37
C THR A 216 -8.60 -31.92 10.76
N PRO A 217 -7.43 -32.50 10.44
CA PRO A 217 -6.31 -31.77 9.85
C PRO A 217 -6.64 -31.11 8.51
N ALA A 218 -5.93 -30.03 8.18
CA ALA A 218 -5.90 -29.47 6.83
C ALA A 218 -4.65 -29.97 6.10
N ALA A 219 -4.75 -30.25 4.80
CA ALA A 219 -3.62 -30.74 4.01
C ALA A 219 -3.53 -30.03 2.66
N SER A 220 -2.30 -29.90 2.14
CA SER A 220 -1.99 -29.31 0.85
C SER A 220 -0.60 -29.75 0.37
N ALA A 221 -0.08 -29.16 -0.68
CA ALA A 221 1.31 -29.32 -1.10
C ALA A 221 1.83 -28.05 -1.79
N GLY A 222 3.14 -27.86 -1.73
CA GLY A 222 3.80 -26.70 -2.31
C GLY A 222 3.30 -25.37 -1.74
N GLN A 223 3.52 -24.29 -2.46
CA GLN A 223 3.18 -22.95 -1.99
C GLN A 223 1.73 -22.53 -2.31
N ALA A 224 0.80 -23.48 -2.38
CA ALA A 224 -0.61 -23.18 -2.60
C ALA A 224 -1.29 -22.72 -1.30
N PRO A 225 -2.19 -21.73 -1.34
CA PRO A 225 -3.10 -21.46 -0.22
C PRO A 225 -4.04 -22.66 -0.02
N TYR A 226 -4.40 -22.94 1.23
CA TYR A 226 -5.32 -24.02 1.57
C TYR A 226 -6.12 -23.72 2.83
N SER A 227 -7.28 -24.34 2.97
CA SER A 227 -8.14 -24.16 4.14
C SER A 227 -8.96 -25.41 4.41
N THR A 228 -9.53 -25.49 5.61
CA THR A 228 -10.55 -26.49 5.97
C THR A 228 -11.72 -25.80 6.65
N THR A 229 -12.93 -26.31 6.41
CA THR A 229 -14.17 -25.85 7.05
C THR A 229 -14.82 -27.02 7.75
N LEU A 230 -15.08 -26.87 9.05
CA LEU A 230 -15.53 -27.94 9.94
C LEU A 230 -16.76 -27.50 10.71
N THR A 231 -17.78 -28.35 10.74
CA THR A 231 -18.86 -28.25 11.73
C THR A 231 -18.40 -28.89 13.03
N VAL A 232 -18.49 -28.15 14.13
CA VAL A 232 -18.08 -28.61 15.46
C VAL A 232 -19.21 -28.41 16.47
N PRO A 233 -19.26 -29.21 17.55
CA PRO A 233 -20.13 -28.89 18.68
C PRO A 233 -19.83 -27.49 19.21
N THR A 234 -20.87 -26.66 19.43
CA THR A 234 -20.69 -25.31 20.01
C THR A 234 -20.06 -25.37 21.40
N SER A 235 -20.19 -26.50 22.11
CA SER A 235 -19.50 -26.76 23.38
C SER A 235 -17.97 -26.79 23.28
N TYR A 236 -17.41 -26.86 22.06
CA TYR A 236 -15.97 -26.72 21.85
C TYR A 236 -15.51 -25.26 21.97
N LEU A 237 -16.42 -24.30 21.79
CA LEU A 237 -16.17 -22.87 21.99
C LEU A 237 -16.29 -22.51 23.48
N ARG A 238 -15.69 -21.38 23.85
CA ARG A 238 -15.79 -20.80 25.20
C ARG A 238 -16.30 -19.37 25.11
N GLU A 239 -17.11 -18.97 26.09
CA GLU A 239 -17.37 -17.55 26.35
C GLU A 239 -16.07 -16.93 26.89
N GLY A 240 -15.62 -15.82 26.30
CA GLY A 240 -14.32 -15.22 26.60
C GLY A 240 -13.16 -15.86 25.83
N ALA A 241 -12.09 -16.19 26.53
CA ALA A 241 -10.82 -16.60 25.93
C ALA A 241 -10.88 -18.02 25.33
N ASN A 242 -10.43 -18.13 24.07
CA ASN A 242 -10.32 -19.36 23.30
C ASN A 242 -8.89 -19.52 22.76
N SER A 243 -8.49 -20.76 22.48
CA SER A 243 -7.21 -21.06 21.87
C SER A 243 -7.31 -22.13 20.79
N LEU A 244 -6.61 -21.90 19.67
CA LEU A 244 -6.42 -22.83 18.57
C LEU A 244 -4.93 -23.16 18.46
N LEU A 245 -4.55 -24.36 18.89
CA LEU A 245 -3.20 -24.89 18.71
C LEU A 245 -3.08 -25.45 17.30
N LEU A 246 -2.07 -24.99 16.57
CA LEU A 246 -1.71 -25.40 15.22
C LEU A 246 -0.36 -26.10 15.26
N ARG A 247 -0.21 -27.25 14.62
CA ARG A 247 1.07 -27.95 14.53
C ARG A 247 1.22 -28.64 13.18
N SER A 248 2.36 -28.44 12.55
CA SER A 248 2.73 -29.20 11.37
C SER A 248 2.97 -30.67 11.74
N ALA A 249 2.25 -31.56 11.08
CA ALA A 249 2.35 -33.01 11.16
C ALA A 249 2.84 -33.63 9.84
N GLY A 250 3.26 -32.81 8.88
CA GLY A 250 3.90 -33.27 7.65
C GLY A 250 5.36 -33.70 7.85
N PRO A 251 6.08 -33.94 6.74
CA PRO A 251 7.49 -34.33 6.77
C PRO A 251 8.38 -33.31 7.50
N THR A 252 9.57 -33.73 7.90
CA THR A 252 10.57 -32.83 8.50
C THR A 252 10.81 -31.61 7.61
N GLY A 253 10.64 -30.41 8.17
CA GLY A 253 10.76 -29.14 7.43
C GLY A 253 9.44 -28.59 6.87
N ASP A 254 8.32 -29.29 7.04
CA ASP A 254 6.98 -28.78 6.68
C ASP A 254 6.67 -27.51 7.47
N SER A 255 6.49 -26.41 6.74
CA SER A 255 6.09 -25.11 7.27
C SER A 255 5.02 -24.44 6.40
N SER A 256 4.07 -23.80 7.04
CA SER A 256 3.04 -22.98 6.42
C SER A 256 2.81 -21.72 7.25
N PHE A 257 2.40 -20.63 6.63
CA PHE A 257 1.90 -19.48 7.37
C PHE A 257 0.43 -19.71 7.75
N PHE A 258 0.05 -19.29 8.95
CA PHE A 258 -1.36 -19.06 9.28
C PHE A 258 -1.84 -17.85 8.47
N ASP A 259 -3.01 -17.95 7.82
CA ASP A 259 -3.64 -16.81 7.16
C ASP A 259 -4.80 -16.28 8.01
N SER A 260 -5.85 -17.09 8.19
CA SER A 260 -7.06 -16.63 8.86
C SER A 260 -7.81 -17.72 9.64
N LEU A 261 -8.61 -17.28 10.61
CA LEU A 261 -9.56 -18.06 11.39
C LEU A 261 -10.93 -17.38 11.30
N GLU A 262 -11.93 -18.10 10.83
CA GLU A 262 -13.33 -17.68 10.84
C GLU A 262 -14.15 -18.65 11.70
N ILE A 263 -15.01 -18.13 12.57
CA ILE A 263 -15.90 -18.93 13.44
C ILE A 263 -17.32 -18.40 13.29
N SER A 264 -18.19 -19.19 12.66
CA SER A 264 -19.61 -18.92 12.54
C SER A 264 -20.38 -19.60 13.68
N PHE A 265 -21.03 -18.81 14.53
CA PHE A 265 -21.80 -19.27 15.68
C PHE A 265 -23.04 -18.38 15.89
N ASN A 266 -24.00 -18.86 16.69
CA ASN A 266 -25.09 -18.01 17.12
C ASN A 266 -24.63 -17.14 18.30
N ARG A 267 -24.75 -15.82 18.15
CA ARG A 267 -24.38 -14.83 19.14
C ARG A 267 -25.62 -14.22 19.78
N ARG A 268 -25.63 -14.11 21.10
CA ARG A 268 -26.62 -13.38 21.90
C ARG A 268 -26.56 -11.89 21.60
N HIS A 269 -27.66 -11.18 21.79
CA HIS A 269 -27.74 -9.72 21.66
C HIS A 269 -27.11 -9.01 22.86
N GLU A 270 -25.82 -9.25 23.10
CA GLU A 270 -25.06 -8.69 24.22
C GLU A 270 -23.96 -7.77 23.70
N THR A 271 -23.80 -6.58 24.31
CA THR A 271 -22.81 -5.60 23.88
C THR A 271 -21.39 -6.01 24.26
N GLU A 272 -20.44 -5.64 23.43
CA GLU A 272 -19.01 -5.68 23.76
C GLU A 272 -18.49 -4.24 23.82
N GLN A 273 -17.92 -3.84 24.96
CA GLN A 273 -17.44 -2.47 25.18
C GLN A 273 -18.52 -1.42 24.87
N ASN A 274 -19.74 -1.62 25.39
CA ASN A 274 -20.92 -0.76 25.21
C ASN A 274 -21.39 -0.55 23.76
N LYS A 275 -21.00 -1.43 22.82
CA LYS A 275 -21.50 -1.41 21.45
C LYS A 275 -21.78 -2.80 20.89
N ILE A 276 -22.60 -2.86 19.85
CA ILE A 276 -22.92 -4.10 19.13
C ILE A 276 -23.36 -3.79 17.70
N TYR A 277 -22.90 -4.60 16.75
CA TYR A 277 -23.46 -4.69 15.39
C TYR A 277 -24.25 -5.99 15.32
N PHE A 278 -25.52 -5.92 14.96
CA PHE A 278 -26.42 -7.07 14.97
C PHE A 278 -27.56 -6.89 13.97
N PHE A 279 -28.39 -7.91 13.84
CA PHE A 279 -29.66 -7.77 13.16
C PHE A 279 -30.82 -8.32 13.99
N THR A 280 -32.01 -7.79 13.75
CA THR A 280 -33.27 -8.33 14.28
C THR A 280 -33.90 -9.27 13.27
N GLN A 281 -34.55 -10.32 13.76
CA GLN A 281 -35.26 -11.28 12.93
C GLN A 281 -36.69 -10.80 12.67
N ASN A 282 -37.23 -11.12 11.48
CA ASN A 282 -38.61 -10.76 11.13
C ASN A 282 -39.61 -11.25 12.19
N ASN A 283 -40.46 -10.33 12.65
CA ASN A 283 -41.56 -10.57 13.58
C ASN A 283 -41.15 -11.15 14.93
N ARG A 284 -39.89 -10.93 15.36
CA ARG A 284 -39.38 -11.33 16.67
C ARG A 284 -38.80 -10.14 17.41
N SER A 285 -39.06 -10.05 18.71
CA SER A 285 -38.42 -9.07 19.58
C SER A 285 -36.98 -9.48 19.89
N ALA A 286 -36.14 -8.53 20.30
CA ALA A 286 -34.76 -8.78 20.71
C ALA A 286 -34.43 -7.97 21.98
N LYS A 287 -33.84 -8.63 22.99
CA LYS A 287 -33.32 -7.96 24.19
C LYS A 287 -31.84 -7.67 23.96
N VAL A 288 -31.48 -6.40 23.78
CA VAL A 288 -30.08 -5.97 23.62
C VAL A 288 -29.53 -5.55 24.98
N SER A 289 -28.63 -6.32 25.57
CA SER A 289 -28.17 -6.14 26.96
C SER A 289 -26.68 -5.82 27.08
N GLY A 290 -26.24 -5.40 28.27
CA GLY A 290 -24.83 -5.25 28.63
C GLY A 290 -24.29 -3.82 28.57
N PHE A 291 -25.15 -2.82 28.38
CA PHE A 291 -24.73 -1.42 28.37
C PHE A 291 -24.40 -0.96 29.78
N ALA A 292 -23.28 -0.26 29.96
CA ALA A 292 -22.87 0.31 31.25
C ALA A 292 -23.62 1.60 31.61
N SER A 293 -24.35 2.20 30.67
CA SER A 293 -25.08 3.46 30.84
C SER A 293 -26.38 3.46 30.04
N SER A 294 -27.31 4.35 30.44
CA SER A 294 -28.63 4.50 29.81
C SER A 294 -28.64 5.43 28.59
N ASP A 295 -27.50 6.00 28.18
CA ASP A 295 -27.37 6.86 26.99
C ASP A 295 -27.25 6.03 25.70
N ILE A 296 -28.13 5.04 25.57
CA ILE A 296 -28.12 4.07 24.48
C ILE A 296 -28.69 4.72 23.22
N ARG A 297 -27.94 4.60 22.12
CA ARG A 297 -28.36 5.01 20.79
C ARG A 297 -28.33 3.81 19.86
N ILE A 298 -29.34 3.69 19.01
CA ILE A 298 -29.44 2.59 18.04
C ILE A 298 -29.70 3.18 16.67
N LEU A 299 -28.80 2.91 15.72
CA LEU A 299 -28.96 3.27 14.32
C LEU A 299 -29.37 2.06 13.50
N ASP A 300 -30.35 2.25 12.63
CA ASP A 300 -30.65 1.37 11.51
C ASP A 300 -29.65 1.69 10.38
N ILE A 301 -28.76 0.74 10.10
CA ILE A 301 -27.62 0.88 9.19
C ILE A 301 -27.77 0.02 7.93
N GLY A 302 -29.00 -0.43 7.65
CA GLY A 302 -29.31 -1.20 6.44
C GLY A 302 -29.08 -0.42 5.14
N ALA A 303 -29.15 0.92 5.20
CA ALA A 303 -28.80 1.81 4.10
C ALA A 303 -27.53 2.60 4.42
N GLU A 304 -26.50 2.47 3.58
CA GLU A 304 -25.15 2.98 3.88
C GLU A 304 -25.12 4.52 3.95
N SER A 305 -25.78 5.22 3.03
CA SER A 305 -25.77 6.69 2.96
C SER A 305 -26.83 7.39 3.81
N THR A 306 -27.85 6.68 4.27
CA THR A 306 -28.98 7.25 5.02
C THR A 306 -29.37 6.41 6.24
N PRO A 307 -28.45 6.24 7.22
CA PRO A 307 -28.81 5.57 8.47
C PRO A 307 -29.94 6.33 9.19
N THR A 308 -30.74 5.61 9.96
CA THR A 308 -31.88 6.18 10.72
C THR A 308 -31.74 5.87 12.20
N GLU A 309 -31.82 6.88 13.05
CA GLU A 309 -31.76 6.70 14.50
C GLU A 309 -33.09 6.24 15.07
N LEU A 310 -33.06 5.20 15.92
CA LEU A 310 -34.23 4.73 16.65
C LEU A 310 -34.39 5.53 17.94
N ILE A 311 -35.57 6.13 18.11
CA ILE A 311 -35.92 6.95 19.28
C ILE A 311 -37.07 6.34 20.08
N ASN A 312 -37.29 6.84 21.30
CA ASN A 312 -38.26 6.28 22.25
C ASN A 312 -37.94 4.82 22.63
N LEU A 313 -36.66 4.55 22.89
CA LEU A 313 -36.19 3.22 23.26
C LEU A 313 -36.71 2.84 24.66
N PRO A 314 -37.28 1.63 24.84
CA PRO A 314 -37.63 1.13 26.16
C PRO A 314 -36.37 0.64 26.87
N ILE A 315 -35.69 1.56 27.57
CA ILE A 315 -34.46 1.30 28.32
C ILE A 315 -34.81 0.86 29.73
N GLU A 316 -34.28 -0.28 30.15
CA GLU A 316 -34.53 -0.88 31.46
C GLU A 316 -33.20 -1.23 32.15
N VAL A 317 -33.22 -1.29 33.48
CA VAL A 317 -32.05 -1.63 34.32
C VAL A 317 -32.01 -3.14 34.56
N ASP A 318 -30.84 -3.75 34.45
CA ASP A 318 -30.58 -5.17 34.71
C ASP A 318 -29.28 -5.32 35.50
N GLY A 319 -29.39 -5.56 36.82
CA GLY A 319 -28.24 -5.88 37.67
C GLY A 319 -27.09 -4.86 37.67
N GLY A 320 -27.38 -3.56 37.50
CA GLY A 320 -26.37 -2.50 37.41
C GLY A 320 -25.88 -2.19 35.98
N THR A 321 -26.39 -2.91 34.99
CA THR A 321 -26.28 -2.60 33.56
C THR A 321 -27.64 -2.16 33.01
N PHE A 322 -27.69 -1.83 31.72
CA PHE A 322 -28.90 -1.44 31.01
C PHE A 322 -29.14 -2.36 29.80
N PHE A 323 -30.40 -2.47 29.42
CA PHE A 323 -30.81 -3.16 28.20
C PHE A 323 -31.94 -2.44 27.48
N VAL A 324 -32.12 -2.77 26.21
CA VAL A 324 -33.21 -2.29 25.35
C VAL A 324 -34.02 -3.47 24.84
N ASN A 325 -35.34 -3.41 25.03
CA ASN A 325 -36.27 -4.35 24.43
C ASN A 325 -36.72 -3.83 23.05
N LEU A 326 -36.09 -4.33 21.98
CA LEU A 326 -36.56 -4.03 20.63
C LEU A 326 -37.82 -4.86 20.34
N PRO A 327 -38.95 -4.21 19.99
CA PRO A 327 -40.21 -4.88 19.73
C PRO A 327 -40.13 -5.69 18.43
N ALA A 328 -41.00 -6.69 18.30
CA ALA A 328 -41.14 -7.45 17.07
C ALA A 328 -41.59 -6.56 15.90
N ALA A 329 -40.79 -6.54 14.84
CA ALA A 329 -41.04 -5.78 13.62
C ALA A 329 -40.38 -6.47 12.42
N ARG A 330 -40.40 -5.82 11.24
CA ARG A 330 -39.53 -6.23 10.11
C ARG A 330 -38.07 -6.18 10.57
N GLY A 331 -37.31 -7.20 10.21
CA GLY A 331 -35.89 -7.31 10.54
C GLY A 331 -35.09 -6.12 10.02
N ARG A 332 -34.02 -5.77 10.73
CA ARG A 332 -33.11 -4.66 10.41
C ARG A 332 -31.69 -4.99 10.78
N VAL A 333 -30.75 -4.35 10.10
CA VAL A 333 -29.33 -4.33 10.49
C VAL A 333 -29.10 -3.09 11.35
N LEU A 334 -28.65 -3.29 12.58
CA LEU A 334 -28.59 -2.26 13.61
C LEU A 334 -27.19 -2.14 14.20
N HIS A 335 -26.81 -0.91 14.50
CA HIS A 335 -25.67 -0.59 15.36
C HIS A 335 -26.18 0.06 16.64
N ALA A 336 -25.87 -0.51 17.80
CA ALA A 336 -26.16 0.11 19.09
C ALA A 336 -24.86 0.51 19.79
N THR A 337 -24.84 1.69 20.40
CA THR A 337 -23.67 2.25 21.10
C THR A 337 -24.09 3.20 22.21
N THR A 338 -23.20 3.47 23.17
CA THR A 338 -23.26 4.62 24.09
C THR A 338 -22.37 5.75 23.56
N THR A 339 -22.48 6.95 24.17
CA THR A 339 -21.63 8.09 23.82
C THR A 339 -20.14 7.80 24.09
N SER A 340 -19.85 7.05 25.16
CA SER A 340 -18.48 6.66 25.54
C SER A 340 -17.79 5.72 24.55
N SER A 341 -18.55 5.08 23.64
CA SER A 341 -18.04 4.13 22.65
C SER A 341 -18.07 4.65 21.21
N MET A 342 -18.45 5.93 21.03
CA MET A 342 -18.30 6.62 19.74
C MET A 342 -16.82 6.74 19.36
N LEU A 343 -16.56 6.73 18.06
CA LEU A 343 -15.22 6.78 17.51
C LEU A 343 -14.82 8.21 17.12
N SER A 344 -13.51 8.48 17.12
CA SER A 344 -12.93 9.70 16.57
C SER A 344 -12.18 9.38 15.28
N PRO A 345 -12.17 10.30 14.30
CA PRO A 345 -11.47 10.11 13.03
C PRO A 345 -9.95 10.06 13.27
N VAL A 346 -9.22 9.40 12.37
CA VAL A 346 -7.76 9.30 12.45
C VAL A 346 -7.03 10.49 11.83
N SER A 347 -7.72 11.25 11.00
CA SER A 347 -7.21 12.47 10.37
C SER A 347 -8.35 13.38 9.95
N ILE A 348 -8.12 14.68 10.00
CA ILE A 348 -8.96 15.71 9.37
C ILE A 348 -7.97 16.67 8.71
N VAL A 349 -7.97 16.71 7.39
CA VAL A 349 -7.02 17.50 6.61
C VAL A 349 -7.75 18.24 5.50
N PRO A 350 -7.34 19.47 5.15
CA PRO A 350 -7.86 20.11 3.95
C PRO A 350 -7.44 19.30 2.72
N PHE A 351 -8.33 19.20 1.74
CA PHE A 351 -7.99 18.71 0.40
C PHE A 351 -7.83 19.90 -0.56
N ASP A 352 -7.06 19.71 -1.63
CA ASP A 352 -6.81 20.76 -2.62
C ASP A 352 -7.98 20.83 -3.62
N PRO A 353 -8.65 21.99 -3.80
CA PRO A 353 -9.77 22.13 -4.72
C PRO A 353 -9.37 22.17 -6.21
N VAL A 354 -8.22 21.58 -6.57
CA VAL A 354 -7.71 21.51 -7.94
C VAL A 354 -7.97 20.13 -8.53
N LEU A 355 -8.71 20.09 -9.65
CA LEU A 355 -8.88 18.88 -10.44
C LEU A 355 -7.71 18.70 -11.41
N ILE A 356 -7.14 17.50 -11.43
CA ILE A 356 -6.02 17.11 -12.31
C ILE A 356 -6.49 16.14 -13.40
N GLY A 357 -7.64 15.50 -13.22
CA GLY A 357 -8.34 14.67 -14.19
C GLY A 357 -9.13 15.48 -15.22
N VAL A 358 -8.62 16.63 -15.69
CA VAL A 358 -9.26 17.48 -16.70
C VAL A 358 -8.46 17.52 -18.00
N PRO A 359 -9.10 17.62 -19.18
CA PRO A 359 -8.40 17.45 -20.47
C PRO A 359 -7.55 18.67 -20.89
N ASN A 360 -7.78 19.84 -20.28
CA ASN A 360 -7.09 21.08 -20.59
C ASN A 360 -5.74 21.25 -19.87
N GLU A 361 -5.31 20.26 -19.09
CA GLU A 361 -3.95 20.21 -18.56
C GLU A 361 -2.94 19.92 -19.67
N ALA A 362 -1.69 20.34 -19.46
CA ALA A 362 -0.62 20.20 -20.43
C ALA A 362 0.73 20.06 -19.73
N ALA A 363 1.42 18.92 -19.91
CA ALA A 363 2.80 18.76 -19.46
C ALA A 363 3.50 17.62 -20.20
N SER A 364 4.75 17.85 -20.63
CA SER A 364 5.63 16.78 -21.12
C SER A 364 6.28 16.01 -19.97
N LEU A 365 6.49 16.66 -18.82
CA LEU A 365 6.94 16.04 -17.58
C LEU A 365 5.90 16.27 -16.48
N VAL A 366 5.46 15.18 -15.85
CA VAL A 366 4.69 15.25 -14.59
C VAL A 366 5.63 14.91 -13.44
N ILE A 367 5.66 15.77 -12.43
CA ILE A 367 6.39 15.51 -11.18
C ILE A 367 5.34 15.20 -10.10
N ILE A 368 5.29 13.95 -9.66
CA ILE A 368 4.41 13.51 -8.57
C ILE A 368 5.22 13.56 -7.28
N SER A 369 4.81 14.36 -6.31
CA SER A 369 5.54 14.55 -5.06
C SER A 369 4.64 14.36 -3.85
N TYR A 370 5.24 13.92 -2.75
CA TYR A 370 4.58 13.92 -1.45
C TYR A 370 4.42 15.36 -0.96
N LYS A 371 3.29 15.69 -0.32
CA LYS A 371 2.93 17.05 0.10
C LYS A 371 4.03 17.85 0.81
N ASN A 372 4.87 17.17 1.60
CA ASN A 372 5.94 17.81 2.37
C ASN A 372 7.12 18.27 1.49
N TRP A 373 7.20 17.85 0.22
CA TRP A 373 8.28 18.18 -0.71
C TRP A 373 7.78 18.83 -2.00
N MET A 374 6.59 19.45 -1.96
CA MET A 374 6.04 20.17 -3.11
C MET A 374 6.89 21.39 -3.47
N ALA A 375 7.52 22.06 -2.49
CA ALA A 375 8.39 23.20 -2.74
C ALA A 375 9.65 22.79 -3.52
N GLU A 376 10.28 21.67 -3.15
CA GLU A 376 11.44 21.11 -3.84
C GLU A 376 11.07 20.58 -5.22
N ALA A 377 9.90 19.95 -5.37
CA ALA A 377 9.37 19.51 -6.66
C ALA A 377 9.12 20.70 -7.61
N GLU A 378 8.57 21.81 -7.10
CA GLU A 378 8.34 23.03 -7.88
C GLU A 378 9.63 23.75 -8.25
N ALA A 379 10.64 23.74 -7.36
CA ALA A 379 11.98 24.22 -7.71
C ALA A 379 12.59 23.42 -8.87
N TRP A 380 12.42 22.09 -8.87
CA TRP A 380 12.83 21.25 -10.00
C TRP A 380 12.04 21.52 -11.27
N ALA A 381 10.73 21.67 -11.15
CA ALA A 381 9.86 22.02 -12.26
C ALA A 381 10.33 23.32 -12.93
N ASN A 382 10.70 24.33 -12.15
CA ASN A 382 11.20 25.61 -12.66
C ASN A 382 12.54 25.47 -13.39
N TYR A 383 13.45 24.61 -12.92
CA TYR A 383 14.67 24.29 -13.66
C TYR A 383 14.36 23.73 -15.06
N ARG A 384 13.43 22.76 -15.14
CA ARG A 384 13.00 22.13 -16.40
C ARG A 384 12.21 23.10 -17.30
N ARG A 385 11.35 23.95 -16.74
CA ARG A 385 10.66 25.02 -17.48
C ARG A 385 11.64 26.03 -18.07
N GLY A 386 12.73 26.34 -17.36
CA GLY A 386 13.84 27.15 -17.88
C GLY A 386 14.54 26.55 -19.10
N GLN A 387 14.40 25.24 -19.32
CA GLN A 387 14.87 24.51 -20.51
C GLN A 387 13.79 24.40 -21.61
N GLY A 388 12.65 25.07 -21.46
CA GLY A 388 11.53 25.04 -22.40
C GLY A 388 10.63 23.81 -22.30
N ILE A 389 10.72 23.05 -21.19
CA ILE A 389 9.86 21.88 -20.96
C ILE A 389 8.57 22.31 -20.26
N THR A 390 7.43 21.84 -20.74
CA THR A 390 6.15 22.02 -20.03
C THR A 390 6.08 21.02 -18.87
N VAL A 391 5.96 21.53 -17.65
CA VAL A 391 6.00 20.71 -16.41
C VAL A 391 4.80 21.00 -15.52
N LYS A 392 4.14 19.93 -15.05
CA LYS A 392 3.13 19.97 -14.00
C LYS A 392 3.66 19.26 -12.76
N THR A 393 3.61 19.95 -11.62
CA THR A 393 3.78 19.36 -10.29
C THR A 393 2.42 18.93 -9.76
N VAL A 394 2.36 17.76 -9.15
CA VAL A 394 1.13 17.16 -8.62
C VAL A 394 1.43 16.62 -7.22
N ASN A 395 0.63 17.03 -6.24
CA ASN A 395 0.65 16.42 -4.92
C ASN A 395 -0.06 15.06 -5.01
N VAL A 396 0.58 14.01 -4.53
CA VAL A 396 0.01 12.66 -4.61
C VAL A 396 -1.35 12.52 -3.90
N ASP A 397 -1.62 13.36 -2.88
CA ASP A 397 -2.94 13.39 -2.23
C ASP A 397 -4.07 13.79 -3.21
N GLU A 398 -3.81 14.66 -4.20
CA GLU A 398 -4.79 15.06 -5.25
C GLU A 398 -5.14 13.88 -6.16
N ILE A 399 -4.14 13.05 -6.45
CA ILE A 399 -4.32 11.80 -7.22
C ILE A 399 -5.23 10.85 -6.46
N TYR A 400 -4.98 10.64 -5.17
CA TYR A 400 -5.82 9.76 -4.36
C TYR A 400 -7.24 10.30 -4.27
N ASP A 401 -7.40 11.61 -4.04
CA ASP A 401 -8.70 12.26 -3.96
C ASP A 401 -9.52 12.06 -5.24
N GLU A 402 -8.94 12.30 -6.43
CA GLU A 402 -9.70 12.21 -7.68
C GLU A 402 -9.83 10.77 -8.24
N PHE A 403 -8.78 9.95 -8.14
CA PHE A 403 -8.73 8.64 -8.81
C PHE A 403 -8.99 7.44 -7.89
N ASN A 404 -9.11 7.66 -6.58
CA ASN A 404 -9.44 6.59 -5.64
C ASN A 404 -10.18 7.10 -4.39
N TYR A 405 -10.98 8.16 -4.55
CA TYR A 405 -11.88 8.69 -3.52
C TYR A 405 -11.18 8.98 -2.18
N GLY A 406 -9.95 9.49 -2.24
CA GLY A 406 -9.11 9.87 -1.10
C GLY A 406 -8.38 8.71 -0.41
N VAL A 407 -8.47 7.49 -0.95
CA VAL A 407 -7.78 6.31 -0.42
C VAL A 407 -6.41 6.17 -1.11
N LEU A 408 -5.34 6.10 -0.32
CA LEU A 408 -3.98 5.85 -0.80
C LEU A 408 -3.93 4.53 -1.60
N SER A 409 -3.46 4.59 -2.84
CA SER A 409 -3.28 3.39 -3.68
C SER A 409 -2.27 3.61 -4.79
N SER A 410 -1.47 2.58 -5.07
CA SER A 410 -0.63 2.52 -6.28
C SER A 410 -1.45 2.52 -7.57
N ASP A 411 -2.63 1.92 -7.57
CA ASP A 411 -3.51 1.90 -8.75
C ASP A 411 -4.08 3.31 -9.05
N ALA A 412 -4.28 4.16 -8.04
CA ALA A 412 -4.67 5.56 -8.25
C ALA A 412 -3.61 6.33 -9.05
N VAL A 413 -2.33 6.12 -8.75
CA VAL A 413 -1.20 6.73 -9.47
C VAL A 413 -1.16 6.26 -10.93
N LYS A 414 -1.37 4.96 -11.16
CA LYS A 414 -1.47 4.40 -12.51
C LYS A 414 -2.64 4.98 -13.30
N LEU A 415 -3.83 5.02 -12.71
CA LEU A 415 -5.04 5.57 -13.34
C LEU A 415 -4.87 7.06 -13.70
N PHE A 416 -4.25 7.84 -12.81
CA PHE A 416 -3.92 9.23 -13.09
C PHE A 416 -2.95 9.38 -14.26
N LEU A 417 -1.83 8.65 -14.25
CA LEU A 417 -0.84 8.72 -15.34
C LEU A 417 -1.45 8.27 -16.68
N GLN A 418 -2.30 7.25 -16.67
CA GLN A 418 -3.04 6.79 -17.85
C GLN A 418 -4.01 7.86 -18.37
N TYR A 419 -4.74 8.51 -17.47
CA TYR A 419 -5.64 9.61 -17.83
C TYR A 419 -4.86 10.77 -18.46
N ALA A 420 -3.77 11.20 -17.82
CA ALA A 420 -2.92 12.26 -18.32
C ALA A 420 -2.35 11.93 -19.71
N TYR A 421 -1.87 10.70 -19.91
CA TYR A 421 -1.35 10.22 -21.19
C TYR A 421 -2.41 10.23 -22.32
N THR A 422 -3.65 9.89 -22.00
CA THR A 422 -4.70 9.72 -23.02
C THR A 422 -5.52 10.97 -23.28
N SER A 423 -5.63 11.87 -22.29
CA SER A 423 -6.68 12.90 -22.28
C SER A 423 -6.18 14.34 -22.13
N TRP A 424 -4.94 14.57 -21.68
CA TRP A 424 -4.40 15.93 -21.56
C TRP A 424 -4.05 16.54 -22.92
N GLN A 425 -4.14 17.87 -23.01
CA GLN A 425 -3.82 18.63 -24.22
C GLN A 425 -2.37 18.42 -24.67
N VAL A 426 -1.43 18.38 -23.72
CA VAL A 426 -0.05 17.91 -23.96
C VAL A 426 0.16 16.67 -23.12
N GLN A 427 0.32 15.55 -23.82
CA GLN A 427 0.50 14.25 -23.20
C GLN A 427 1.88 14.15 -22.54
N PRO A 428 1.98 13.62 -21.31
CA PRO A 428 3.24 13.36 -20.66
C PRO A 428 4.08 12.35 -21.47
N GLN A 429 5.38 12.62 -21.52
CA GLN A 429 6.40 11.69 -22.00
C GLN A 429 7.26 11.15 -20.86
N TYR A 430 7.26 11.86 -19.72
CA TYR A 430 8.05 11.55 -18.54
C TYR A 430 7.23 11.71 -17.26
N ALA A 431 7.49 10.84 -16.29
CA ALA A 431 7.02 10.98 -14.92
C ALA A 431 8.19 10.89 -13.93
N LEU A 432 8.37 11.90 -13.09
CA LEU A 432 9.31 11.88 -11.97
C LEU A 432 8.53 11.71 -10.68
N ILE A 433 8.82 10.64 -9.94
CA ILE A 433 8.23 10.37 -8.64
C ILE A 433 9.20 10.83 -7.54
N VAL A 434 8.77 11.77 -6.69
CA VAL A 434 9.56 12.31 -5.58
C VAL A 434 8.95 11.84 -4.26
N GLY A 435 9.42 10.67 -3.83
CA GLY A 435 9.03 10.05 -2.58
C GLY A 435 9.27 8.56 -2.56
N ASP A 436 9.61 8.05 -1.38
CA ASP A 436 9.87 6.63 -1.17
C ASP A 436 8.56 5.79 -1.11
N ALA A 437 8.69 4.50 -1.38
CA ALA A 437 7.67 3.48 -1.17
C ALA A 437 8.15 2.47 -0.12
N PHE A 438 7.25 1.68 0.46
CA PHE A 438 7.63 0.73 1.51
C PHE A 438 6.88 -0.59 1.37
N PHE A 439 7.55 -1.70 1.67
CA PHE A 439 6.94 -3.02 1.61
C PHE A 439 5.78 -3.19 2.62
N ASP A 440 5.79 -2.40 3.71
CA ASP A 440 4.79 -2.41 4.78
C ASP A 440 4.01 -1.08 4.83
N PRO A 441 3.18 -0.77 3.82
CA PRO A 441 2.47 0.51 3.73
C PRO A 441 1.50 0.75 4.90
N ARG A 442 1.10 -0.32 5.57
CA ARG A 442 0.12 -0.36 6.67
C ARG A 442 0.78 -0.32 8.05
N ASN A 443 2.12 -0.30 8.07
CA ASN A 443 2.94 -0.28 9.28
C ASN A 443 2.59 -1.44 10.25
N TYR A 444 2.36 -2.63 9.69
CA TYR A 444 2.10 -3.85 10.45
C TYR A 444 3.26 -4.20 11.38
N ARG A 445 4.50 -4.00 10.95
CA ARG A 445 5.70 -4.32 11.73
C ARG A 445 6.09 -3.22 12.70
N GLY A 446 5.57 -2.00 12.55
CA GLY A 446 5.78 -0.90 13.49
C GLY A 446 7.02 -0.04 13.18
N PHE A 447 7.55 -0.09 11.96
CA PHE A 447 8.70 0.71 11.53
C PHE A 447 8.38 2.18 11.24
N GLY A 448 7.10 2.52 11.06
CA GLY A 448 6.66 3.85 10.67
C GLY A 448 5.92 3.83 9.33
N TYR A 449 5.44 5.00 8.91
CA TYR A 449 4.77 5.19 7.62
C TYR A 449 5.76 5.80 6.64
N HIS A 450 6.52 4.94 5.96
CA HIS A 450 7.53 5.32 4.96
C HIS A 450 7.02 5.19 3.52
N ASN A 451 5.77 4.77 3.32
CA ASN A 451 5.14 4.65 2.02
C ASN A 451 4.55 6.00 1.56
N TYR A 452 5.42 6.96 1.22
CA TYR A 452 5.02 8.31 0.84
C TYR A 452 4.30 8.33 -0.51
N ILE A 453 4.87 7.64 -1.52
CA ILE A 453 4.22 7.39 -2.81
C ILE A 453 4.38 5.89 -3.12
N PRO A 454 3.30 5.10 -3.07
CA PRO A 454 3.38 3.66 -3.27
C PRO A 454 3.88 3.31 -4.67
N THR A 455 4.42 2.10 -4.78
CA THR A 455 4.68 1.42 -6.04
C THR A 455 3.93 0.09 -6.01
N ARG A 456 3.95 -0.64 -7.12
CA ARG A 456 3.29 -1.95 -7.20
C ARG A 456 4.28 -3.10 -7.05
N SER A 457 3.99 -4.04 -6.17
CA SER A 457 4.64 -5.35 -6.22
C SER A 457 4.05 -6.18 -7.35
N VAL A 458 4.90 -6.66 -8.25
CA VAL A 458 4.50 -7.48 -9.40
C VAL A 458 5.14 -8.85 -9.34
N ASN A 459 4.44 -9.85 -9.88
CA ASN A 459 4.98 -11.20 -10.00
C ASN A 459 6.08 -11.25 -11.05
N THR A 460 7.23 -11.82 -10.69
CA THR A 460 8.26 -12.27 -11.62
C THR A 460 8.46 -13.78 -11.49
N ILE A 461 9.35 -14.38 -12.29
CA ILE A 461 9.62 -15.81 -12.29
C ILE A 461 10.14 -16.31 -10.93
N PHE A 462 10.93 -15.49 -10.22
CA PHE A 462 11.58 -15.89 -8.96
C PHE A 462 10.83 -15.42 -7.71
N THR A 463 10.40 -14.15 -7.69
CA THR A 463 9.76 -13.51 -6.52
C THR A 463 8.78 -12.43 -6.97
N GLU A 464 8.05 -11.84 -6.03
CA GLU A 464 7.50 -10.51 -6.22
C GLU A 464 8.56 -9.42 -6.03
N THR A 465 8.39 -8.30 -6.71
CA THR A 465 9.31 -7.16 -6.67
C THR A 465 8.58 -5.83 -6.95
N PRO A 466 8.99 -4.70 -6.36
CA PRO A 466 8.40 -3.40 -6.69
C PRO A 466 8.68 -3.01 -8.14
N SER A 467 7.73 -2.34 -8.78
CA SER A 467 7.79 -1.93 -10.17
C SER A 467 7.14 -0.57 -10.38
N ASP A 468 7.96 0.44 -10.62
CA ASP A 468 7.47 1.72 -11.14
C ASP A 468 7.11 1.65 -12.62
N GLU A 469 7.64 0.66 -13.35
CA GLU A 469 7.23 0.37 -14.73
C GLU A 469 5.72 0.09 -14.80
N TYR A 470 5.18 -0.69 -13.84
CA TYR A 470 3.75 -0.98 -13.74
C TYR A 470 2.88 0.28 -13.67
N LEU A 471 3.37 1.36 -13.02
CA LEU A 471 2.63 2.60 -12.85
C LEU A 471 2.41 3.34 -14.18
N ALA A 472 3.24 3.05 -15.18
CA ALA A 472 3.20 3.67 -16.50
C ALA A 472 2.96 2.67 -17.65
N ASP A 473 2.80 1.38 -17.36
CA ASP A 473 2.40 0.33 -18.30
C ASP A 473 0.85 0.23 -18.33
N PHE A 474 0.24 1.00 -19.22
CA PHE A 474 -1.20 1.15 -19.38
C PHE A 474 -1.83 0.05 -20.22
N ASN A 475 -1.05 -0.65 -21.04
CA ASN A 475 -1.52 -1.73 -21.92
C ASN A 475 -1.25 -3.14 -21.37
N SER A 476 -0.49 -3.24 -20.27
CA SER A 476 -0.09 -4.48 -19.57
C SER A 476 0.83 -5.41 -20.39
N ASP A 477 1.68 -4.86 -21.26
CA ASP A 477 2.70 -5.61 -22.02
C ASP A 477 4.07 -5.67 -21.32
N GLY A 478 4.18 -5.05 -20.14
CA GLY A 478 5.37 -4.96 -19.33
C GLY A 478 6.28 -3.78 -19.63
N LEU A 479 5.96 -2.92 -20.60
CA LEU A 479 6.73 -1.75 -20.97
C LEU A 479 5.94 -0.47 -20.66
N ALA A 480 6.56 0.47 -19.96
CA ALA A 480 5.91 1.75 -19.68
C ALA A 480 5.72 2.59 -20.96
N GLU A 481 4.53 3.16 -21.15
CA GLU A 481 4.22 4.09 -22.25
C GLU A 481 4.95 5.43 -22.12
N ILE A 482 5.28 5.82 -20.89
CA ILE A 482 6.05 7.03 -20.57
C ILE A 482 7.28 6.67 -19.76
N ALA A 483 8.36 7.45 -19.90
CA ALA A 483 9.58 7.19 -19.16
C ALA A 483 9.44 7.59 -17.67
N VAL A 484 9.61 6.63 -16.77
CA VAL A 484 9.49 6.85 -15.32
C VAL A 484 10.86 6.85 -14.66
N GLY A 485 11.06 7.78 -13.72
CA GLY A 485 12.14 7.70 -12.75
C GLY A 485 11.67 8.09 -11.36
N ARG A 486 12.33 7.55 -10.34
CA ARG A 486 12.02 7.80 -8.93
C ARG A 486 13.21 8.37 -8.19
N ILE A 487 12.95 9.36 -7.35
CA ILE A 487 13.84 9.84 -6.29
C ILE A 487 13.20 9.37 -4.97
N PRO A 488 13.56 8.19 -4.44
CA PRO A 488 12.89 7.54 -3.31
C PRO A 488 13.31 8.15 -1.97
N VAL A 489 13.02 9.44 -1.80
CA VAL A 489 13.46 10.21 -0.64
C VAL A 489 12.52 10.10 0.55
N ARG A 490 13.08 10.35 1.73
CA ARG A 490 12.37 10.53 3.00
C ARG A 490 12.55 11.93 3.60
N SER A 491 13.22 12.85 2.89
CA SER A 491 13.42 14.24 3.33
C SER A 491 13.60 15.22 2.15
N GLY A 492 13.18 16.48 2.33
CA GLY A 492 13.30 17.52 1.31
C GLY A 492 14.75 17.95 1.03
N GLN A 493 15.61 17.90 2.06
CA GLN A 493 17.05 18.15 1.88
C GLN A 493 17.68 17.14 0.91
N THR A 494 17.31 15.86 1.01
CA THR A 494 17.79 14.82 0.09
C THR A 494 17.28 15.03 -1.34
N VAL A 495 16.06 15.53 -1.52
CA VAL A 495 15.55 15.93 -2.86
C VAL A 495 16.46 16.99 -3.46
N THR A 496 16.72 18.05 -2.69
CA THR A 496 17.52 19.19 -3.14
C THR A 496 18.95 18.78 -3.49
N SER A 497 19.63 18.02 -2.63
CA SER A 497 21.01 17.60 -2.87
C SER A 497 21.13 16.63 -4.04
N THR A 498 20.17 15.72 -4.21
CA THR A 498 20.12 14.79 -5.34
C THR A 498 19.98 15.52 -6.67
N LEU A 499 19.04 16.46 -6.75
CA LEU A 499 18.77 17.21 -7.98
C LEU A 499 19.85 18.24 -8.31
N ALA A 500 20.54 18.77 -7.30
CA ALA A 500 21.71 19.63 -7.52
C ALA A 500 22.81 18.90 -8.31
N LYS A 501 23.02 17.60 -8.07
CA LYS A 501 23.95 16.79 -8.87
C LYS A 501 23.54 16.72 -10.33
N VAL A 502 22.24 16.54 -10.61
CA VAL A 502 21.71 16.52 -11.98
C VAL A 502 21.96 17.85 -12.69
N THR A 503 21.72 18.99 -12.02
CA THR A 503 22.02 20.32 -12.58
C THR A 503 23.50 20.48 -12.93
N ASN A 504 24.40 20.10 -12.03
CA ASN A 504 25.84 20.18 -12.25
C ASN A 504 26.28 19.29 -13.41
N TRP A 505 25.75 18.08 -13.47
CA TRP A 505 25.99 17.13 -14.55
C TRP A 505 25.56 17.69 -15.91
N GLU A 506 24.33 18.21 -16.02
CA GLU A 506 23.83 18.74 -17.30
C GLU A 506 24.57 20.01 -17.73
N ALA A 507 25.01 20.84 -16.78
CA ALA A 507 25.81 22.03 -17.08
C ALA A 507 27.24 21.70 -17.56
N ALA A 508 27.81 20.57 -17.11
CA ALA A 508 29.15 20.12 -17.48
C ALA A 508 29.17 19.22 -18.73
N LEU A 509 28.03 19.01 -19.38
CA LEU A 509 27.89 18.05 -20.47
C LEU A 509 28.56 18.56 -21.77
N VAL A 510 29.84 18.27 -21.91
CA VAL A 510 30.65 18.52 -23.12
C VAL A 510 31.45 17.26 -23.43
N ASN A 511 31.30 16.71 -24.63
CA ASN A 511 31.92 15.44 -25.06
C ASN A 511 31.89 14.35 -23.95
N PRO A 512 30.69 14.01 -23.44
CA PRO A 512 30.55 13.22 -22.21
C PRO A 512 31.33 11.90 -22.18
N LEU A 513 31.51 11.26 -23.34
CA LEU A 513 32.22 9.99 -23.46
C LEU A 513 33.72 10.11 -23.17
N ASP A 514 34.32 11.30 -23.18
CA ASP A 514 35.75 11.51 -22.91
C ASP A 514 36.13 11.15 -21.46
N ARG A 515 35.19 11.27 -20.52
CA ARG A 515 35.33 10.80 -19.12
C ARG A 515 35.41 9.27 -19.04
N GLY A 516 35.01 8.56 -20.10
CA GLY A 516 35.08 7.11 -20.23
C GLY A 516 34.05 6.35 -19.41
N THR A 517 34.01 5.03 -19.63
CA THR A 517 33.14 4.09 -18.91
C THR A 517 33.97 3.07 -18.13
N LEU A 518 33.57 2.82 -16.88
CA LEU A 518 34.09 1.70 -16.10
C LEU A 518 33.15 0.50 -16.23
N PHE A 519 33.71 -0.67 -16.50
CA PHE A 519 33.01 -1.95 -16.57
C PHE A 519 33.58 -2.87 -15.48
N ALA A 520 32.86 -2.99 -14.37
CA ALA A 520 33.15 -3.93 -13.31
C ALA A 520 32.41 -5.26 -13.57
N TYR A 521 33.04 -6.38 -13.26
CA TYR A 521 32.43 -7.71 -13.47
C TYR A 521 32.79 -8.71 -12.37
N ASP A 522 31.87 -9.63 -12.13
CA ASP A 522 32.03 -10.74 -11.18
C ASP A 522 32.81 -11.93 -11.77
N LEU A 523 33.09 -12.93 -10.94
CA LEU A 523 33.63 -14.21 -11.36
C LEU A 523 32.63 -14.97 -12.25
N PRO A 524 33.10 -15.79 -13.21
CA PRO A 524 32.21 -16.59 -14.05
C PRO A 524 31.55 -17.70 -13.23
N ASP A 525 30.28 -17.50 -12.90
CA ASP A 525 29.43 -18.48 -12.21
C ASP A 525 28.04 -18.45 -12.84
N GLY A 526 27.67 -19.54 -13.53
CA GLY A 526 26.47 -19.62 -14.36
C GLY A 526 26.48 -18.79 -15.66
N TYR A 527 27.31 -17.74 -15.75
CA TYR A 527 27.43 -16.86 -16.91
C TYR A 527 28.84 -16.24 -17.02
N ASP A 528 29.28 -15.92 -18.25
CA ASP A 528 30.57 -15.25 -18.49
C ASP A 528 30.40 -13.72 -18.42
N PHE A 529 30.51 -13.18 -17.20
CA PHE A 529 30.35 -11.73 -16.94
C PHE A 529 31.49 -10.89 -17.53
N GLU A 530 32.71 -11.43 -17.60
CA GLU A 530 33.82 -10.75 -18.28
C GLU A 530 33.54 -10.61 -19.78
N GLY A 531 33.10 -11.70 -20.42
CA GLY A 531 32.67 -11.70 -21.81
C GLY A 531 31.51 -10.75 -22.06
N MET A 532 30.51 -10.74 -21.18
CA MET A 532 29.37 -9.81 -21.24
C MET A 532 29.82 -8.35 -21.19
N SER A 533 30.64 -7.97 -20.20
CA SER A 533 31.18 -6.61 -20.09
C SER A 533 32.01 -6.21 -21.31
N ASN A 534 32.79 -7.14 -21.89
CA ASN A 534 33.51 -6.89 -23.13
C ASN A 534 32.58 -6.64 -24.33
N ARG A 535 31.50 -7.43 -24.48
CA ARG A 535 30.53 -7.26 -25.57
C ARG A 535 29.74 -5.96 -25.44
N ILE A 536 29.42 -5.54 -24.22
CA ILE A 536 28.78 -4.23 -23.94
C ILE A 536 29.74 -3.08 -24.23
N ARG A 537 31.00 -3.16 -23.75
CA ARG A 537 32.04 -2.16 -24.04
C ARG A 537 32.22 -1.94 -25.54
N ASN A 538 32.16 -3.02 -26.33
CA ASN A 538 32.30 -2.96 -27.78
C ASN A 538 31.14 -2.24 -28.51
N GLN A 539 30.04 -1.92 -27.82
CA GLN A 539 28.94 -1.12 -28.38
C GLN A 539 29.23 0.38 -28.34
N LEU A 540 30.19 0.83 -27.52
CA LEU A 540 30.60 2.23 -27.49
C LEU A 540 31.41 2.60 -28.74
N PRO A 541 31.45 3.90 -29.12
CA PRO A 541 32.23 4.35 -30.26
C PRO A 541 33.72 3.97 -30.12
N ALA A 542 34.35 3.65 -31.26
CA ALA A 542 35.77 3.35 -31.29
C ALA A 542 36.59 4.52 -30.69
N GLY A 543 37.51 4.21 -29.77
CA GLY A 543 38.33 5.21 -29.08
C GLY A 543 37.73 5.77 -27.78
N ALA A 544 36.46 5.47 -27.45
CA ALA A 544 35.90 5.83 -26.16
C ALA A 544 36.71 5.17 -25.02
N PRO A 545 37.21 5.94 -24.01
CA PRO A 545 37.98 5.37 -22.92
C PRO A 545 37.16 4.36 -22.12
N ALA A 546 37.71 3.17 -21.90
CA ALA A 546 37.08 2.12 -21.12
C ALA A 546 38.06 1.56 -20.07
N THR A 547 37.56 1.33 -18.87
CA THR A 547 38.32 0.69 -17.78
C THR A 547 37.61 -0.60 -17.40
N MET A 548 38.34 -1.71 -17.31
CA MET A 548 37.80 -3.02 -16.94
C MET A 548 38.33 -3.39 -15.55
N VAL A 549 37.46 -3.79 -14.62
CA VAL A 549 37.88 -4.24 -13.28
C VAL A 549 37.12 -5.52 -12.90
N GLY A 550 37.84 -6.64 -12.88
CA GLY A 550 37.28 -7.93 -12.49
C GLY A 550 37.41 -8.16 -10.99
N ARG A 551 36.36 -8.71 -10.35
CA ARG A 551 36.36 -9.05 -8.91
C ARG A 551 37.55 -9.92 -8.52
N GLY A 552 37.93 -10.89 -9.36
CA GLY A 552 39.03 -11.82 -9.13
C GLY A 552 40.44 -11.22 -9.22
N GLN A 553 40.58 -9.96 -9.62
CA GLN A 553 41.88 -9.31 -9.73
C GLN A 553 42.45 -8.95 -8.35
N GLN A 554 43.78 -8.88 -8.25
CA GLN A 554 44.45 -8.45 -7.03
C GLN A 554 44.08 -6.99 -6.70
N ASN A 555 43.76 -6.71 -5.44
CA ASN A 555 43.33 -5.38 -4.96
C ASN A 555 42.10 -4.82 -5.70
N SER A 556 41.24 -5.68 -6.25
CA SER A 556 40.11 -5.30 -7.11
C SER A 556 39.20 -4.23 -6.49
N GLN A 557 38.90 -4.29 -5.19
CA GLN A 557 38.12 -3.25 -4.50
C GLN A 557 38.78 -1.86 -4.57
N ALA A 558 40.08 -1.77 -4.25
CA ALA A 558 40.80 -0.50 -4.27
C ALA A 558 40.89 0.06 -5.69
N THR A 559 41.17 -0.80 -6.67
CA THR A 559 41.20 -0.43 -8.09
C THR A 559 39.82 0.05 -8.57
N LEU A 560 38.75 -0.65 -8.20
CA LEU A 560 37.37 -0.29 -8.53
C LEU A 560 37.01 1.09 -7.97
N VAL A 561 37.19 1.29 -6.66
CA VAL A 561 36.85 2.57 -6.01
C VAL A 561 37.73 3.70 -6.53
N SER A 562 39.02 3.46 -6.78
CA SER A 562 39.89 4.45 -7.42
C SER A 562 39.42 4.82 -8.82
N ALA A 563 38.98 3.84 -9.62
CA ALA A 563 38.43 4.09 -10.94
C ALA A 563 37.12 4.90 -10.88
N ILE A 564 36.23 4.61 -9.92
CA ILE A 564 35.03 5.44 -9.67
C ILE A 564 35.43 6.88 -9.32
N ASN A 565 36.38 7.03 -8.39
CA ASN A 565 36.86 8.34 -7.92
C ASN A 565 37.61 9.14 -9.00
N SER A 566 38.06 8.49 -10.08
CA SER A 566 38.62 9.18 -11.25
C SER A 566 37.57 9.93 -12.11
N GLY A 567 36.28 9.79 -11.78
CA GLY A 567 35.22 10.61 -12.39
C GLY A 567 34.66 10.07 -13.69
N LYS A 568 34.47 8.74 -13.80
CA LYS A 568 33.91 8.09 -15.00
C LYS A 568 32.50 8.62 -15.34
N PHE A 569 32.17 8.66 -16.62
CA PHE A 569 30.83 9.07 -17.07
C PHE A 569 29.80 8.02 -16.70
N PHE A 570 30.08 6.76 -17.06
CA PHE A 570 29.28 5.61 -16.69
C PHE A 570 30.09 4.62 -15.85
N VAL A 571 29.40 3.99 -14.90
CA VAL A 571 29.89 2.83 -14.16
C VAL A 571 28.91 1.70 -14.39
N ASN A 572 29.33 0.71 -15.17
CA ASN A 572 28.60 -0.53 -15.41
C ASN A 572 29.09 -1.61 -14.45
N TYR A 573 28.15 -2.41 -13.96
CA TYR A 573 28.45 -3.66 -13.28
C TYR A 573 27.66 -4.81 -13.90
N ALA A 574 28.32 -5.96 -14.08
CA ALA A 574 27.70 -7.22 -14.50
C ALA A 574 28.09 -8.36 -13.55
N GLY A 575 27.12 -8.98 -12.89
CA GLY A 575 27.41 -10.04 -11.91
C GLY A 575 26.30 -10.32 -10.92
N HIS A 576 26.61 -11.06 -9.86
CA HIS A 576 25.70 -11.32 -8.75
C HIS A 576 25.52 -10.09 -7.86
N GLY A 577 24.37 -10.00 -7.18
CA GLY A 577 24.03 -8.83 -6.39
C GLY A 577 23.11 -9.15 -5.23
N THR A 578 23.19 -8.30 -4.21
CA THR A 578 22.21 -8.20 -3.12
C THR A 578 21.60 -6.81 -3.15
N THR A 579 20.67 -6.49 -2.24
CA THR A 579 20.14 -5.12 -2.15
C THR A 579 21.24 -4.07 -1.97
N GLY A 580 22.32 -4.40 -1.24
CA GLY A 580 23.36 -3.45 -0.83
C GLY A 580 24.76 -3.69 -1.40
N GLY A 581 24.96 -4.61 -2.35
CA GLY A 581 26.32 -4.89 -2.85
C GLY A 581 26.42 -5.68 -4.15
N TRP A 582 27.63 -5.64 -4.71
CA TRP A 582 28.06 -6.35 -5.92
C TRP A 582 28.84 -7.60 -5.54
N ALA A 583 28.19 -8.75 -5.70
CA ALA A 583 28.63 -10.12 -5.44
C ALA A 583 29.12 -10.46 -4.02
N ALA A 584 30.01 -9.66 -3.43
CA ALA A 584 30.32 -9.69 -2.01
C ALA A 584 30.55 -8.27 -1.50
N LEU A 585 30.24 -8.03 -0.21
CA LEU A 585 30.42 -6.73 0.43
C LEU A 585 31.88 -6.23 0.40
N SER A 586 32.84 -7.15 0.25
CA SER A 586 34.27 -6.87 0.09
C SER A 586 34.69 -6.41 -1.31
N PHE A 587 33.82 -6.51 -2.33
CA PHE A 587 34.12 -5.98 -3.66
C PHE A 587 33.59 -4.55 -3.82
N PHE A 588 32.27 -4.36 -3.77
CA PHE A 588 31.63 -3.04 -3.70
C PHE A 588 30.27 -3.12 -3.02
N SER A 589 29.97 -2.18 -2.13
CA SER A 589 28.72 -2.15 -1.37
C SER A 589 28.37 -0.76 -0.88
N ILE A 590 27.20 -0.64 -0.23
CA ILE A 590 26.78 0.58 0.47
C ILE A 590 27.86 1.11 1.41
N PHE A 591 28.67 0.25 2.03
CA PHE A 591 29.75 0.66 2.95
C PHE A 591 30.89 1.40 2.25
N ASN A 592 31.15 1.12 0.97
CA ASN A 592 32.06 1.90 0.14
C ASN A 592 31.52 3.31 -0.11
N VAL A 593 30.20 3.45 -0.26
CA VAL A 593 29.54 4.72 -0.58
C VAL A 593 29.40 5.59 0.67
N THR A 594 28.98 5.01 1.79
CA THR A 594 28.78 5.70 3.07
C THR A 594 30.07 5.87 3.88
N CYS A 595 31.14 5.15 3.51
CA CYS A 595 32.39 5.08 4.27
C CYS A 595 32.17 4.62 5.72
N THR A 596 31.36 3.56 5.90
CA THR A 596 31.04 2.97 7.21
C THR A 596 31.54 1.53 7.31
N ASN A 597 31.26 0.86 8.44
CA ASN A 597 31.63 -0.54 8.68
C ASN A 597 33.14 -0.85 8.51
N GLY A 598 34.00 0.08 8.92
CA GLY A 598 35.46 -0.06 8.85
C GLY A 598 36.04 0.05 7.44
N GLN A 599 35.27 0.53 6.46
CA GLN A 599 35.70 0.62 5.07
C GLN A 599 36.82 1.66 4.87
N THR A 600 37.85 1.29 4.12
CA THR A 600 39.01 2.15 3.82
C THR A 600 39.02 2.66 2.37
N GLN A 601 38.34 1.96 1.46
CA GLN A 601 38.18 2.37 0.07
C GLN A 601 36.78 2.97 -0.09
N CYS A 602 36.69 4.30 -0.03
CA CYS A 602 35.43 5.03 -0.04
C CYS A 602 35.23 5.83 -1.33
N VAL A 603 33.98 5.90 -1.79
CA VAL A 603 33.57 6.76 -2.91
C VAL A 603 33.72 8.21 -2.47
N ASN A 604 34.43 8.98 -3.30
CA ASN A 604 34.71 10.40 -3.10
C ASN A 604 34.97 11.05 -4.46
N ASN A 605 33.90 11.33 -5.20
CA ASN A 605 33.91 11.94 -6.52
C ASN A 605 32.97 13.16 -6.62
N PRO A 606 33.01 14.12 -5.66
CA PRO A 606 32.13 15.28 -5.70
C PRO A 606 32.36 16.08 -6.99
N GLY A 607 31.27 16.46 -7.66
CA GLY A 607 31.29 17.15 -8.96
C GLY A 607 31.73 16.29 -10.14
N ASN A 608 32.03 15.01 -9.92
CA ASN A 608 32.36 14.02 -10.94
C ASN A 608 31.53 12.74 -10.73
N GLU A 609 30.27 12.91 -10.34
CA GLU A 609 29.30 11.84 -10.17
C GLU A 609 29.09 11.08 -11.49
N ALA A 610 28.68 9.82 -11.40
CA ALA A 610 28.51 8.94 -12.56
C ALA A 610 27.05 8.50 -12.75
N VAL A 611 26.72 8.00 -13.94
CA VAL A 611 25.51 7.19 -14.13
C VAL A 611 25.86 5.73 -13.92
N TYR A 612 25.09 5.04 -13.08
CA TYR A 612 25.29 3.62 -12.78
C TYR A 612 24.32 2.75 -13.58
N THR A 613 24.84 1.73 -14.27
CA THR A 613 24.05 0.68 -14.92
C THR A 613 24.39 -0.65 -14.27
N MET A 614 23.48 -1.17 -13.45
CA MET A 614 23.74 -2.32 -12.58
C MET A 614 22.98 -3.54 -13.11
N LEU A 615 23.68 -4.35 -13.91
CA LEU A 615 23.18 -5.60 -14.51
C LEU A 615 23.33 -6.73 -13.48
N THR A 616 22.50 -6.66 -12.45
CA THR A 616 22.55 -7.53 -11.28
C THR A 616 21.22 -7.56 -10.53
N CYS A 617 21.09 -8.49 -9.57
CA CYS A 617 19.90 -8.64 -8.73
C CYS A 617 19.79 -7.52 -7.67
N LEU A 618 18.55 -7.09 -7.40
CA LEU A 618 18.11 -6.33 -6.21
C LEU A 618 18.76 -4.96 -5.90
N ASN A 619 19.77 -4.50 -6.63
CA ASN A 619 20.45 -3.22 -6.35
C ASN A 619 19.55 -1.98 -6.39
N GLY A 620 18.36 -2.09 -7.00
CA GLY A 620 17.32 -1.06 -7.00
C GLY A 620 16.11 -1.43 -6.13
N PHE A 621 16.19 -2.40 -5.22
CA PHE A 621 15.07 -2.80 -4.36
C PHE A 621 14.77 -1.75 -3.27
N PHE A 622 14.15 -0.65 -3.69
CA PHE A 622 13.96 0.57 -2.88
C PHE A 622 12.93 0.45 -1.75
N ILE A 623 12.12 -0.62 -1.73
CA ILE A 623 11.13 -0.85 -0.66
C ILE A 623 11.72 -1.56 0.58
N SER A 624 13.04 -1.70 0.63
CA SER A 624 13.78 -2.50 1.62
C SER A 624 13.52 -2.07 3.07
N ILE A 625 13.48 -3.06 3.97
CA ILE A 625 13.27 -2.92 5.41
C ILE A 625 14.55 -2.50 6.17
N ASP A 626 15.71 -3.00 5.75
CA ASP A 626 16.92 -2.98 6.56
C ASP A 626 17.79 -1.76 6.30
N ASN A 627 17.95 -1.40 5.03
CA ASN A 627 18.76 -0.28 4.55
C ASN A 627 18.28 0.12 3.16
N ASP A 628 18.57 1.36 2.78
CA ASP A 628 18.52 1.84 1.41
C ASP A 628 19.31 0.88 0.50
N SER A 629 18.80 0.67 -0.70
CA SER A 629 19.48 -0.11 -1.73
C SER A 629 20.78 0.57 -2.19
N LEU A 630 21.63 -0.16 -2.90
CA LEU A 630 22.88 0.40 -3.43
C LEU A 630 22.60 1.57 -4.38
N ALA A 631 21.54 1.49 -5.21
CA ALA A 631 21.13 2.57 -6.10
C ALA A 631 20.75 3.84 -5.32
N GLU A 632 19.97 3.70 -4.27
CA GLU A 632 19.57 4.81 -3.39
C GLU A 632 20.76 5.42 -2.67
N THR A 633 21.62 4.59 -2.09
CA THR A 633 22.81 5.04 -1.36
C THR A 633 23.76 5.84 -2.27
N LEU A 634 23.94 5.40 -3.52
CA LEU A 634 24.70 6.13 -4.53
C LEU A 634 24.05 7.47 -4.89
N LEU A 635 22.73 7.49 -5.03
CA LEU A 635 21.96 8.70 -5.35
C LEU A 635 21.98 9.71 -4.20
N PHE A 636 21.97 9.26 -2.94
CA PHE A 636 21.90 10.12 -1.76
C PHE A 636 23.27 10.53 -1.19
N SER A 637 24.37 9.97 -1.71
CA SER A 637 25.70 10.29 -1.23
C SER A 637 26.02 11.78 -1.36
N ASN A 638 26.48 12.37 -0.26
CA ASN A 638 26.92 13.78 -0.19
C ASN A 638 28.37 13.97 -0.69
N ASN A 639 29.15 12.88 -0.82
CA ASN A 639 30.54 12.91 -1.27
C ASN A 639 30.67 12.44 -2.73
N GLY A 640 29.66 12.78 -3.55
CA GLY A 640 29.54 12.35 -4.94
C GLY A 640 28.56 11.18 -5.11
N GLY A 641 29.06 10.01 -5.50
CA GLY A 641 28.25 8.85 -5.84
C GLY A 641 27.74 8.91 -7.28
N GLY A 642 26.42 8.82 -7.44
CA GLY A 642 25.74 8.83 -8.74
C GLY A 642 24.78 9.99 -8.93
N VAL A 643 24.54 10.35 -10.19
CA VAL A 643 23.45 11.26 -10.62
C VAL A 643 22.18 10.50 -10.99
N ALA A 644 22.32 9.22 -11.35
CA ALA A 644 21.24 8.28 -11.59
C ALA A 644 21.77 6.84 -11.52
N ALA A 645 20.88 5.90 -11.24
CA ALA A 645 21.15 4.48 -11.27
C ALA A 645 20.00 3.72 -11.96
N TRP A 646 20.34 2.89 -12.95
CA TRP A 646 19.41 1.96 -13.58
C TRP A 646 19.70 0.55 -13.09
N ALA A 647 18.77 -0.04 -12.34
CA ALA A 647 19.01 -1.24 -11.56
C ALA A 647 17.76 -2.11 -11.41
N SER A 648 17.96 -3.42 -11.21
CA SER A 648 16.87 -4.34 -10.90
C SER A 648 16.40 -4.18 -9.46
N THR A 649 15.08 -4.10 -9.27
CA THR A 649 14.39 -4.32 -8.00
C THR A 649 14.26 -5.81 -7.69
N GLY A 650 14.32 -6.70 -8.68
CA GLY A 650 14.05 -8.14 -8.55
C GLY A 650 15.27 -9.03 -8.72
N LEU A 651 15.07 -10.33 -8.47
CA LEU A 651 15.95 -11.39 -8.97
C LEU A 651 15.80 -11.52 -10.48
N THR A 652 16.85 -11.96 -11.16
CA THR A 652 16.93 -11.88 -12.62
C THR A 652 17.99 -12.81 -13.22
N THR A 653 17.98 -12.97 -14.54
CA THR A 653 18.94 -13.74 -15.33
C THR A 653 19.79 -12.84 -16.24
N PRO A 654 21.08 -13.12 -16.43
CA PRO A 654 22.01 -12.23 -17.14
C PRO A 654 21.85 -12.20 -18.66
N ASP A 655 21.29 -13.26 -19.27
CA ASP A 655 21.07 -13.40 -20.71
C ASP A 655 20.15 -12.31 -21.28
N VAL A 656 19.01 -12.08 -20.61
CA VAL A 656 18.03 -11.06 -21.00
C VAL A 656 18.58 -9.64 -20.74
N GLN A 657 19.32 -9.48 -19.64
CA GLN A 657 19.96 -8.21 -19.29
C GLN A 657 21.02 -7.78 -20.29
N GLU A 658 21.76 -8.73 -20.85
CA GLU A 658 22.79 -8.44 -21.84
C GLU A 658 22.19 -7.81 -23.10
N VAL A 659 21.04 -8.31 -23.56
CA VAL A 659 20.36 -7.78 -24.76
C VAL A 659 20.03 -6.29 -24.58
N MET A 660 19.39 -5.93 -23.47
CA MET A 660 19.05 -4.52 -23.21
C MET A 660 20.30 -3.66 -22.98
N ALA A 661 21.33 -4.21 -22.32
CA ALA A 661 22.57 -3.46 -22.07
C ALA A 661 23.32 -3.15 -23.38
N GLN A 662 23.41 -4.13 -24.28
CA GLN A 662 24.02 -3.90 -25.59
C GLN A 662 23.26 -2.83 -26.38
N ARG A 663 21.91 -2.88 -26.38
CA ARG A 663 21.07 -1.85 -27.01
C ARG A 663 21.30 -0.47 -26.39
N PHE A 664 21.30 -0.39 -25.06
CA PHE A 664 21.52 0.86 -24.31
C PHE A 664 22.87 1.51 -24.67
N TYR A 665 23.97 0.76 -24.58
CA TYR A 665 25.31 1.29 -24.84
C TYR A 665 25.54 1.64 -26.32
N ASN A 666 24.91 0.90 -27.24
CA ASN A 666 24.92 1.21 -28.67
C ASN A 666 24.23 2.56 -28.95
N GLN A 667 23.02 2.78 -28.41
CA GLN A 667 22.28 4.03 -28.60
C GLN A 667 22.92 5.22 -27.87
N LEU A 668 23.49 4.99 -26.68
CA LEU A 668 24.31 5.99 -25.98
C LEU A 668 25.51 6.43 -26.84
N GLY A 669 26.17 5.48 -27.50
CA GLY A 669 27.27 5.74 -28.42
C GLY A 669 26.83 6.58 -29.63
N ALA A 670 25.71 6.20 -30.24
CA ALA A 670 25.13 6.88 -31.40
C ALA A 670 24.73 8.32 -31.10
N GLY A 671 24.27 8.61 -29.88
CA GLY A 671 24.00 9.98 -29.43
C GLY A 671 22.66 10.57 -29.87
N ASN A 672 21.80 9.78 -30.51
CA ASN A 672 20.51 10.26 -31.05
C ASN A 672 19.38 10.30 -30.00
N ILE A 673 19.56 9.60 -28.88
CA ILE A 673 18.59 9.58 -27.77
C ILE A 673 19.24 10.27 -26.56
N PRO A 674 18.91 11.55 -26.30
CA PRO A 674 19.70 12.36 -25.39
C PRO A 674 19.39 12.17 -23.91
N ARG A 675 18.26 11.53 -23.58
CA ARG A 675 17.76 11.42 -22.20
C ARG A 675 17.76 9.98 -21.71
N MET A 676 18.11 9.82 -20.43
CA MET A 676 18.23 8.52 -19.78
C MET A 676 16.93 7.70 -19.85
N GLY A 677 15.78 8.30 -19.57
CA GLY A 677 14.49 7.61 -19.58
C GLY A 677 14.11 7.06 -20.96
N ASP A 678 14.38 7.82 -22.04
CA ASP A 678 14.12 7.35 -23.41
C ASP A 678 15.10 6.24 -23.83
N LEU A 679 16.37 6.35 -23.43
CA LEU A 679 17.37 5.29 -23.66
C LEU A 679 16.98 3.98 -22.96
N ILE A 680 16.46 4.07 -21.74
CA ILE A 680 15.97 2.90 -21.00
C ILE A 680 14.76 2.28 -21.70
N ARG A 681 13.76 3.10 -22.07
CA ARG A 681 12.55 2.62 -22.77
C ARG A 681 12.91 1.96 -24.10
N ASP A 682 13.80 2.56 -24.88
CA ASP A 682 14.32 1.98 -26.12
C ASP A 682 15.04 0.64 -25.87
N ALA A 683 15.92 0.58 -24.87
CA ALA A 683 16.64 -0.65 -24.52
C ALA A 683 15.72 -1.80 -24.09
N LYS A 684 14.66 -1.49 -23.31
CA LYS A 684 13.65 -2.47 -22.88
C LYS A 684 12.77 -2.97 -24.03
N SER A 685 12.51 -2.13 -25.03
CA SER A 685 11.66 -2.46 -26.18
C SER A 685 12.21 -3.59 -27.05
N THR A 686 13.52 -3.81 -27.05
CA THR A 686 14.17 -4.83 -27.89
C THR A 686 14.30 -6.20 -27.22
N ILE A 687 13.89 -6.33 -25.96
CA ILE A 687 14.04 -7.58 -25.21
C ILE A 687 13.01 -8.62 -25.71
N PRO A 688 13.42 -9.83 -26.16
CA PRO A 688 12.53 -10.88 -26.61
C PRO A 688 12.00 -11.71 -25.43
N GLY A 689 10.68 -11.76 -25.22
CA GLY A 689 10.15 -12.24 -23.94
C GLY A 689 10.71 -11.38 -22.79
N GLY A 690 10.61 -11.81 -21.54
CA GLY A 690 11.28 -11.08 -20.44
C GLY A 690 10.50 -9.88 -19.88
N ILE A 691 9.17 -10.03 -19.77
CA ILE A 691 8.32 -9.10 -19.01
C ILE A 691 8.88 -8.81 -17.62
N ASP A 692 9.44 -9.82 -16.95
CA ASP A 692 10.09 -9.69 -15.64
C ASP A 692 11.19 -8.62 -15.64
N VAL A 693 12.08 -8.63 -16.64
CA VAL A 693 13.19 -7.68 -16.74
C VAL A 693 12.66 -6.28 -17.05
N ARG A 694 11.62 -6.15 -17.88
CA ARG A 694 11.03 -4.83 -18.13
C ARG A 694 10.40 -4.25 -16.87
N LEU A 695 9.65 -5.08 -16.13
CA LEU A 695 8.97 -4.68 -14.91
C LEU A 695 9.90 -4.42 -13.73
N SER A 696 10.98 -5.20 -13.58
CA SER A 696 11.85 -5.10 -12.40
C SER A 696 12.99 -4.09 -12.55
N TRP A 697 13.25 -3.53 -13.74
CA TRP A 697 14.30 -2.52 -13.89
C TRP A 697 13.75 -1.11 -13.68
N THR A 698 14.18 -0.45 -12.61
CA THR A 698 13.77 0.91 -12.29
C THR A 698 14.91 1.92 -12.51
N LEU A 699 14.54 3.14 -12.88
CA LEU A 699 15.44 4.29 -12.87
C LEU A 699 15.32 5.00 -11.52
N ILE A 700 16.37 4.89 -10.72
CA ILE A 700 16.56 5.69 -9.51
C ILE A 700 17.28 6.99 -9.92
N GLY A 701 16.50 8.05 -10.15
CA GLY A 701 16.95 9.34 -10.69
C GLY A 701 15.91 10.03 -11.57
N ASP A 702 16.29 11.14 -12.20
CA ASP A 702 15.42 11.90 -13.12
C ASP A 702 15.35 11.23 -14.50
N PRO A 703 14.16 10.87 -15.02
CA PRO A 703 14.01 10.30 -16.38
C PRO A 703 14.44 11.26 -17.50
N MET A 704 14.46 12.57 -17.25
CA MET A 704 14.91 13.58 -18.21
C MET A 704 16.41 13.89 -18.14
N LEU A 705 17.18 13.20 -17.28
CA LEU A 705 18.64 13.35 -17.19
C LEU A 705 19.27 13.28 -18.60
N LYS A 706 19.95 14.36 -19.02
CA LYS A 706 20.71 14.36 -20.27
C LYS A 706 21.96 13.52 -20.14
N VAL A 707 22.21 12.64 -21.10
CA VAL A 707 23.44 11.84 -21.18
C VAL A 707 24.20 12.04 -22.49
N ARG A 708 23.67 12.87 -23.39
CA ARG A 708 24.26 13.22 -24.69
C ARG A 708 23.96 14.64 -25.11
#